data_AF-A0A7V9DU08-F1
#
_entry.id   AF-A0A7V9DU08-F1
#
_cell.length_a   1.000
_cell.length_b   1.000
_cell.length_c   1.000
_cell.angle_alpha   90.00
_cell.angle_beta   90.00
_cell.angle_gamma   90.00
#
_symmetry.space_group_name_H-M   'P 1'
#
loop_
_entity.id
_entity.type
_entity.pdbx_description
1 polymer ?
#
loop_
_entity_poly.entity_id
_entity_poly.type
_entity_poly.pdbx_seq_one_letter_code
_entity_poly.pdbx_strand_id
1 'polypeptide(L)'
;MSALGSRLSGVRRWPGRTRIVAVVVLVLVAGLVTWLAIPGSESAGYRTEHLTVASGSGPDQVQLDTTIFVPDGVGAEAPAAAVVLAHGFGGSQASMLADAQALAGQGYVVLTYSARGFGESSGLIGLNSPDLEVADARRLIDLLAERPEVSQDGPGDPRVGISGPSYGGALSLLTAGYDDRVDAIVPQITWNSMASAFFPNSVGAPTAATPAAGSPPAADGVFKRLWAGLFFSAGSALDPAAILAGPGGGDATAGETPAAIDPVCGRFRVDVCAAYAESATTGRLSAESAALLERSSPASVLDRITAPTLLIQGEADTLFPLSEADANARGIAASGTPVKMVWYSGGHDSTGSESDTARLRELTTAWFDFHLRGQGADPGSGFEYAQVTGLSTANGRPTSQTTLSQEYPGLVDGETRRSDIALEGPTQIAVTPPGGNPAAISTLPGLSQVTGLLNGFFQDLPDQAAGFQSAVLDEPVQVVGTPTVSVRIAAPAGEAVLFAKLYDVDADGQVSLPQGLVAPIRVSGLPSTVDGAAPVQITLPAIAYRFEVGHSLRLVLATTDQAFLTPVQPVVYQIALAGTDGSISLPTVAGTLLDAESTPWTLFFLALLGLAAAAGVATWLAARRHLGREASDVDSQLVDVPLVTTGLTKAYADGYVAVQDLSFRVEAGQVVGLLGPNGAGKTTTLRMLMGLISPTQGELRVFGHRVHAGAPVLSRLGAFVEGTGFLPHLSGADNLSLYWRATGRPVEDAHLDEALEIAGLGGAVNKMVRTYSQGMRQRLAIAQSMLGLPDLLVLDEPTNGLDPPQIREMRDVLRRYVADSPTATSAGGRHHQRTVLVSSHLLAEVEQTCSHVVVMHKGRLVAQGTVGDVVGESSSVLIGVDDRPAAMKVLSGLTGVHSVESTADGVVVELNGTERSSLVRELVGAGVGVERLTPRRRLEDVFISLVGEGRHDVD
;
A
#
# COMPACT_ATOMS: atom_id res chain seq x y z
N MET A 1 76.12 -16.93 -19.96
CA MET A 1 76.09 -17.38 -21.37
C MET A 1 75.03 -16.52 -22.05
N SER A 2 75.33 -15.39 -22.71
CA SER A 2 75.75 -15.28 -24.13
C SER A 2 74.85 -16.15 -25.05
N ALA A 3 74.14 -15.66 -26.07
CA ALA A 3 74.22 -14.43 -26.85
C ALA A 3 72.98 -14.30 -27.79
N LEU A 4 72.70 -13.08 -28.30
CA LEU A 4 71.83 -12.66 -29.44
C LEU A 4 70.31 -12.98 -29.35
N GLY A 5 69.33 -12.07 -29.52
CA GLY A 5 69.16 -10.93 -30.46
C GLY A 5 68.05 -11.32 -31.46
N SER A 6 66.95 -10.61 -31.74
CA SER A 6 66.62 -9.19 -31.63
C SER A 6 65.12 -8.95 -31.95
N ARG A 7 64.59 -7.81 -31.46
CA ARG A 7 63.40 -7.05 -31.92
C ARG A 7 62.00 -7.63 -31.67
N LEU A 8 61.35 -7.11 -30.63
CA LEU A 8 60.07 -6.37 -30.74
C LEU A 8 59.96 -5.44 -29.52
N SER A 9 59.95 -4.15 -29.81
CA SER A 9 59.98 -3.04 -28.87
C SER A 9 58.58 -2.68 -28.37
N GLY A 10 58.45 -2.46 -27.06
CA GLY A 10 57.48 -1.50 -26.51
C GLY A 10 56.18 -2.06 -25.93
N VAL A 11 56.25 -2.89 -24.89
CA VAL A 11 55.11 -3.06 -23.96
C VAL A 11 55.53 -2.64 -22.57
N ARG A 12 54.98 -1.51 -22.14
CA ARG A 12 55.13 -0.84 -20.86
C ARG A 12 54.62 -1.77 -19.76
N ARG A 13 55.52 -2.19 -18.85
CA ARG A 13 55.19 -3.02 -17.67
C ARG A 13 54.04 -2.36 -16.89
N TRP A 14 52.89 -3.03 -16.83
CA TRP A 14 51.82 -2.67 -15.91
C TRP A 14 52.25 -3.00 -14.47
N PRO A 15 52.11 -2.06 -13.51
CA PRO A 15 52.50 -2.30 -12.13
C PRO A 15 51.58 -3.33 -11.49
N GLY A 16 52.13 -4.21 -10.64
CA GLY A 16 51.43 -5.35 -10.01
C GLY A 16 50.16 -5.04 -9.20
N ARG A 17 49.81 -3.76 -9.03
CA ARG A 17 48.56 -3.31 -8.39
C ARG A 17 47.32 -3.41 -9.28
N THR A 18 47.45 -3.43 -10.62
CA THR A 18 46.28 -3.62 -11.52
C THR A 18 45.75 -5.05 -11.53
N ARG A 19 46.58 -6.04 -11.19
CA ARG A 19 46.15 -7.45 -11.09
C ARG A 19 45.22 -7.70 -9.91
N ILE A 20 45.46 -7.04 -8.78
CA ILE A 20 44.63 -7.20 -7.56
C ILE A 20 43.26 -6.56 -7.78
N VAL A 21 43.20 -5.38 -8.41
CA VAL A 21 41.93 -4.71 -8.73
C VAL A 21 41.14 -5.51 -9.77
N ALA A 22 41.79 -6.07 -10.78
CA ALA A 22 41.10 -6.91 -11.76
C ALA A 22 40.50 -8.17 -11.10
N VAL A 23 41.20 -8.81 -10.17
CA VAL A 23 40.70 -9.98 -9.42
C VAL A 23 39.55 -9.60 -8.50
N VAL A 24 39.62 -8.48 -7.79
CA VAL A 24 38.51 -8.03 -6.91
C VAL A 24 37.27 -7.66 -7.72
N VAL A 25 37.44 -7.00 -8.87
CA VAL A 25 36.33 -6.72 -9.78
C VAL A 25 35.78 -8.02 -10.38
N LEU A 26 36.63 -8.98 -10.73
CA LEU A 26 36.18 -10.27 -11.23
C LEU A 26 35.39 -11.06 -10.17
N VAL A 27 35.80 -11.00 -8.90
CA VAL A 27 35.11 -11.64 -7.77
C VAL A 27 33.80 -10.93 -7.45
N LEU A 28 33.75 -9.60 -7.51
CA LEU A 28 32.53 -8.83 -7.30
C LEU A 28 31.54 -9.00 -8.47
N VAL A 29 32.02 -9.06 -9.71
CA VAL A 29 31.20 -9.36 -10.88
C VAL A 29 30.77 -10.83 -10.84
N ALA A 30 31.62 -11.77 -10.45
CA ALA A 30 31.24 -13.17 -10.27
C ALA A 30 30.20 -13.31 -9.14
N GLY A 31 30.34 -12.56 -8.04
CA GLY A 31 29.38 -12.49 -6.94
C GLY A 31 28.05 -11.85 -7.34
N LEU A 32 28.09 -10.78 -8.15
CA LEU A 32 26.90 -10.14 -8.69
C LEU A 32 26.21 -10.99 -9.76
N VAL A 33 26.98 -11.70 -10.59
CA VAL A 33 26.46 -12.65 -11.57
C VAL A 33 25.93 -13.90 -10.89
N THR A 34 26.53 -14.39 -9.80
CA THR A 34 25.94 -15.50 -9.01
C THR A 34 24.71 -15.05 -8.21
N TRP A 35 24.61 -13.78 -7.81
CA TRP A 35 23.42 -13.22 -7.17
C TRP A 35 22.28 -12.97 -8.18
N LEU A 36 22.60 -12.46 -9.36
CA LEU A 36 21.65 -12.31 -10.48
C LEU A 36 21.32 -13.64 -11.17
N ALA A 37 22.16 -14.66 -10.99
CA ALA A 37 21.94 -16.03 -11.44
C ALA A 37 21.57 -16.96 -10.28
N ILE A 38 21.15 -16.44 -9.11
CA ILE A 38 20.20 -17.18 -8.29
C ILE A 38 19.01 -17.32 -9.22
N PRO A 39 18.66 -18.53 -9.66
CA PRO A 39 17.50 -18.70 -10.50
C PRO A 39 16.33 -18.21 -9.65
N GLY A 40 15.77 -17.05 -9.99
CA GLY A 40 14.32 -16.94 -9.87
C GLY A 40 13.83 -18.14 -10.65
N SER A 41 13.18 -19.09 -9.99
CA SER A 41 12.60 -20.25 -10.64
C SER A 41 11.89 -19.73 -11.88
N GLU A 42 12.42 -20.02 -13.08
CA GLU A 42 11.62 -19.86 -14.29
C GLU A 42 10.40 -20.72 -14.00
N SER A 43 9.26 -20.08 -13.72
CA SER A 43 8.00 -20.79 -13.58
C SER A 43 7.86 -21.57 -14.87
N ALA A 44 7.90 -22.89 -14.79
CA ALA A 44 7.67 -23.72 -15.97
C ALA A 44 6.33 -23.26 -16.56
N GLY A 45 6.30 -23.03 -17.87
CA GLY A 45 5.03 -22.82 -18.54
C GLY A 45 4.13 -24.02 -18.30
N TYR A 46 2.82 -23.83 -18.34
CA TYR A 46 1.84 -24.90 -18.25
C TYR A 46 0.75 -24.66 -19.28
N ARG A 47 0.09 -25.75 -19.69
CA ARG A 47 -1.13 -25.71 -20.51
C ARG A 47 -2.34 -26.06 -19.66
N THR A 48 -3.48 -25.49 -20.00
CA THR A 48 -4.75 -25.68 -19.28
C THR A 48 -5.72 -26.47 -20.16
N GLU A 49 -6.36 -27.49 -19.59
CA GLU A 49 -7.43 -28.28 -20.20
C GLU A 49 -8.73 -28.09 -19.40
N HIS A 50 -9.80 -27.63 -20.05
CA HIS A 50 -11.13 -27.56 -19.45
C HIS A 50 -11.97 -28.78 -19.83
N LEU A 51 -12.58 -29.43 -18.85
CA LEU A 51 -13.28 -30.69 -18.96
C LEU A 51 -14.60 -30.64 -18.19
N THR A 52 -15.59 -31.38 -18.68
CA THR A 52 -16.80 -31.69 -17.93
C THR A 52 -16.79 -33.18 -17.61
N VAL A 53 -16.73 -33.52 -16.33
CA VAL A 53 -16.56 -34.91 -15.87
C VAL A 53 -17.88 -35.43 -15.32
N ALA A 54 -18.42 -36.47 -15.95
CA ALA A 54 -19.62 -37.15 -15.46
C ALA A 54 -19.27 -38.03 -14.25
N SER A 55 -20.03 -37.88 -13.17
CA SER A 55 -19.90 -38.68 -11.94
C SER A 55 -21.26 -39.14 -11.41
N GLY A 56 -21.27 -40.23 -10.65
CA GLY A 56 -22.49 -40.85 -10.11
C GLY A 56 -23.33 -41.60 -11.16
N SER A 57 -24.50 -42.05 -10.72
CA SER A 57 -25.46 -42.77 -11.57
C SER A 57 -26.90 -42.50 -11.13
N GLY A 58 -27.85 -42.72 -12.04
CA GLY A 58 -29.27 -42.53 -11.75
C GLY A 58 -29.60 -41.08 -11.35
N PRO A 59 -30.41 -40.85 -10.29
CA PRO A 59 -30.83 -39.50 -9.90
C PRO A 59 -29.70 -38.65 -9.31
N ASP A 60 -28.60 -39.26 -8.86
CA ASP A 60 -27.46 -38.57 -8.27
C ASP A 60 -26.33 -38.30 -9.29
N GLN A 61 -26.60 -38.56 -10.59
CA GLN A 61 -25.66 -38.26 -11.68
C GLN A 61 -25.43 -36.75 -11.82
N VAL A 62 -24.18 -36.35 -11.91
CA VAL A 62 -23.72 -34.96 -11.98
C VAL A 62 -22.66 -34.79 -13.08
N GLN A 63 -22.58 -33.57 -13.60
CA GLN A 63 -21.51 -33.08 -14.45
C GLN A 63 -20.65 -32.10 -13.65
N LEU A 64 -19.36 -32.41 -13.50
CA LEU A 64 -18.40 -31.63 -12.73
C LEU A 64 -17.57 -30.77 -13.67
N ASP A 65 -17.63 -29.47 -13.46
CA ASP A 65 -16.81 -28.47 -14.13
C ASP A 65 -15.37 -28.52 -13.59
N THR A 66 -14.44 -28.97 -14.43
CA THR A 66 -13.09 -29.37 -14.04
C THR A 66 -12.03 -28.74 -14.95
N THR A 67 -10.91 -28.33 -14.37
CA THR A 67 -9.75 -27.81 -15.09
C THR A 67 -8.49 -28.54 -14.65
N ILE A 68 -7.69 -28.98 -15.63
CA ILE A 68 -6.39 -29.62 -15.40
C ILE A 68 -5.28 -28.70 -15.93
N PHE A 69 -4.28 -28.47 -15.09
CA PHE A 69 -3.06 -27.74 -15.40
C PHE A 69 -1.93 -28.75 -15.59
N VAL A 70 -1.34 -28.78 -16.79
CA VAL A 70 -0.27 -29.70 -17.15
C VAL A 70 1.00 -28.88 -17.40
N PRO A 71 2.08 -29.08 -16.62
CA PRO A 71 3.34 -28.38 -16.84
C PRO A 71 3.97 -28.73 -18.19
N ASP A 72 4.70 -27.77 -18.76
CA ASP A 72 5.41 -27.96 -20.03
C ASP A 72 6.47 -29.05 -19.89
N GLY A 73 6.52 -29.95 -20.86
CA GLY A 73 7.44 -31.09 -20.86
C GLY A 73 6.95 -32.31 -20.07
N VAL A 74 5.83 -32.23 -19.36
CA VAL A 74 5.19 -33.38 -18.71
C VAL A 74 4.31 -34.13 -19.72
N GLY A 75 4.47 -35.45 -19.77
CA GLY A 75 3.79 -36.34 -20.72
C GLY A 75 4.08 -37.81 -20.47
N ALA A 76 3.68 -38.70 -21.37
CA ALA A 76 3.84 -40.14 -21.22
C ALA A 76 5.29 -40.61 -20.93
N GLU A 77 6.29 -39.88 -21.44
CA GLU A 77 7.71 -40.21 -21.26
C GLU A 77 8.32 -39.62 -19.97
N ALA A 78 7.67 -38.61 -19.39
CA ALA A 78 8.09 -37.91 -18.18
C ALA A 78 6.86 -37.46 -17.37
N PRO A 79 6.12 -38.40 -16.76
CA PRO A 79 4.93 -38.07 -15.98
C PRO A 79 5.30 -37.41 -14.66
N ALA A 80 4.35 -36.68 -14.07
CA ALA A 80 4.53 -35.97 -12.80
C ALA A 80 3.45 -36.34 -11.79
N ALA A 81 3.74 -36.12 -10.50
CA ALA A 81 2.75 -36.29 -9.44
C ALA A 81 1.58 -35.29 -9.63
N ALA A 82 0.38 -35.70 -9.23
CA ALA A 82 -0.81 -34.89 -9.32
C ALA A 82 -1.21 -34.28 -7.97
N VAL A 83 -1.87 -33.12 -8.02
CA VAL A 83 -2.53 -32.52 -6.84
C VAL A 83 -3.98 -32.17 -7.20
N VAL A 84 -4.93 -32.64 -6.40
CA VAL A 84 -6.33 -32.21 -6.46
C VAL A 84 -6.53 -31.03 -5.51
N LEU A 85 -7.02 -29.92 -6.04
CA LEU A 85 -7.39 -28.74 -5.25
C LEU A 85 -8.91 -28.67 -5.10
N ALA A 86 -9.38 -28.85 -3.87
CA ALA A 86 -10.80 -28.78 -3.52
C ALA A 86 -11.13 -27.41 -2.90
N HIS A 87 -12.17 -26.75 -3.40
CA HIS A 87 -12.54 -25.40 -2.98
C HIS A 87 -13.26 -25.36 -1.62
N GLY A 88 -13.16 -24.22 -0.94
CA GLY A 88 -13.98 -23.91 0.26
C GLY A 88 -15.47 -23.73 -0.06
N PHE A 89 -16.33 -23.73 0.96
CA PHE A 89 -17.78 -23.66 0.76
C PHE A 89 -18.18 -22.37 0.02
N GLY A 90 -19.05 -22.48 -0.99
CA GLY A 90 -19.46 -21.34 -1.83
C GLY A 90 -18.44 -20.93 -2.90
N GLY A 91 -17.24 -21.52 -2.90
CA GLY A 91 -16.25 -21.36 -3.95
C GLY A 91 -16.52 -22.21 -5.18
N SER A 92 -15.57 -22.19 -6.11
CA SER A 92 -15.58 -23.01 -7.33
C SER A 92 -14.14 -23.33 -7.74
N GLN A 93 -13.94 -24.02 -8.87
CA GLN A 93 -12.60 -24.23 -9.42
C GLN A 93 -11.80 -22.93 -9.61
N ALA A 94 -12.50 -21.82 -9.91
CA ALA A 94 -11.88 -20.51 -10.11
C ALA A 94 -11.26 -19.96 -8.82
N SER A 95 -11.86 -20.29 -7.66
CA SER A 95 -11.32 -19.89 -6.36
C SER A 95 -9.95 -20.50 -6.06
N MET A 96 -9.62 -21.63 -6.69
CA MET A 96 -8.36 -22.35 -6.51
C MET A 96 -7.30 -21.99 -7.58
N LEU A 97 -7.60 -21.04 -8.48
CA LEU A 97 -6.75 -20.75 -9.63
C LEU A 97 -5.32 -20.35 -9.23
N ALA A 98 -5.17 -19.47 -8.24
CA ALA A 98 -3.85 -18.98 -7.82
C ALA A 98 -2.96 -20.11 -7.29
N ASP A 99 -3.53 -21.00 -6.45
CA ASP A 99 -2.79 -22.13 -5.90
C ASP A 99 -2.54 -23.21 -6.97
N ALA A 100 -3.46 -23.38 -7.92
CA ALA A 100 -3.28 -24.27 -9.06
C ALA A 100 -2.12 -23.83 -9.96
N GLN A 101 -2.03 -22.53 -10.26
CA GLN A 101 -0.95 -21.96 -11.04
C GLN A 101 0.39 -22.06 -10.32
N ALA A 102 0.41 -21.83 -9.00
CA ALA A 102 1.62 -21.96 -8.19
C ALA A 102 2.16 -23.40 -8.21
N LEU A 103 1.32 -24.40 -7.97
CA LEU A 103 1.73 -25.81 -7.99
C LEU A 103 2.09 -26.30 -9.40
N ALA A 104 1.34 -25.88 -10.43
CA ALA A 104 1.67 -26.21 -11.82
C ALA A 104 3.02 -25.62 -12.25
N GLY A 105 3.30 -24.38 -11.84
CA GLY A 105 4.61 -23.74 -12.05
C GLY A 105 5.77 -24.44 -11.35
N GLN A 106 5.49 -25.26 -10.33
CA GLN A 106 6.45 -26.13 -9.63
C GLN A 106 6.54 -27.55 -10.22
N GLY A 107 5.84 -27.83 -11.31
CA GLY A 107 5.91 -29.10 -12.04
C GLY A 107 4.91 -30.17 -11.60
N TYR A 108 3.82 -29.81 -10.91
CA TYR A 108 2.72 -30.73 -10.60
C TYR A 108 1.64 -30.71 -11.69
N VAL A 109 1.03 -31.87 -11.98
CA VAL A 109 -0.25 -31.89 -12.69
C VAL A 109 -1.34 -31.50 -11.68
N VAL A 110 -2.01 -30.36 -11.89
CA VAL A 110 -3.00 -29.88 -10.93
C VAL A 110 -4.40 -30.03 -11.48
N LEU A 111 -5.29 -30.69 -10.74
CA LEU A 111 -6.71 -30.77 -11.04
C LEU A 111 -7.48 -29.91 -10.05
N THR A 112 -8.24 -28.96 -10.56
CA THR A 112 -9.23 -28.19 -9.78
C THR A 112 -10.61 -28.39 -10.39
N TYR A 113 -11.65 -28.33 -9.58
CA TYR A 113 -13.02 -28.56 -10.03
C TYR A 113 -14.00 -27.82 -9.13
N SER A 114 -15.21 -27.60 -9.64
CA SER A 114 -16.34 -27.15 -8.83
C SER A 114 -17.08 -28.38 -8.32
N ALA A 115 -17.32 -28.49 -7.02
CA ALA A 115 -18.10 -29.58 -6.45
C ALA A 115 -19.57 -29.49 -6.90
N ARG A 116 -20.30 -30.62 -6.85
CA ARG A 116 -21.72 -30.65 -7.22
C ARG A 116 -22.52 -29.54 -6.53
N GLY A 117 -23.39 -28.87 -7.28
CA GLY A 117 -24.15 -27.72 -6.79
C GLY A 117 -23.37 -26.40 -6.71
N PHE A 118 -22.07 -26.35 -7.01
CA PHE A 118 -21.27 -25.12 -7.04
C PHE A 118 -20.79 -24.77 -8.45
N GLY A 119 -20.57 -23.48 -8.69
CA GLY A 119 -20.15 -22.96 -10.00
C GLY A 119 -21.07 -23.47 -11.12
N GLU A 120 -20.43 -23.95 -12.19
CA GLU A 120 -21.07 -24.54 -13.36
C GLU A 120 -21.35 -26.05 -13.21
N SER A 121 -21.04 -26.66 -12.06
CA SER A 121 -21.33 -28.08 -11.84
C SER A 121 -22.81 -28.31 -11.51
N SER A 122 -23.36 -29.40 -12.04
CA SER A 122 -24.75 -29.78 -11.76
C SER A 122 -24.90 -30.50 -10.42
N GLY A 123 -26.11 -30.99 -10.11
CA GLY A 123 -26.39 -31.72 -8.88
C GLY A 123 -26.71 -30.83 -7.67
N LEU A 124 -26.84 -31.46 -6.50
CA LEU A 124 -27.20 -30.82 -5.23
C LEU A 124 -26.12 -31.05 -4.18
N ILE A 125 -25.94 -30.07 -3.30
CA ILE A 125 -24.97 -30.05 -2.20
C ILE A 125 -25.41 -31.04 -1.12
N GLY A 126 -24.54 -32.03 -0.86
CA GLY A 126 -24.69 -33.11 0.12
C GLY A 126 -23.79 -32.98 1.35
N LEU A 127 -23.04 -31.89 1.46
CA LEU A 127 -22.16 -31.56 2.59
C LEU A 127 -21.00 -32.53 2.79
N ASN A 128 -20.22 -32.81 1.74
CA ASN A 128 -19.17 -33.82 1.70
C ASN A 128 -19.70 -35.24 1.96
N SER A 129 -20.89 -35.57 1.43
CA SER A 129 -21.46 -36.90 1.62
C SER A 129 -20.54 -37.97 1.01
N PRO A 130 -20.25 -39.06 1.75
CA PRO A 130 -19.49 -40.20 1.23
C PRO A 130 -19.99 -40.76 -0.10
N ASP A 131 -21.31 -40.70 -0.33
CA ASP A 131 -21.93 -41.28 -1.54
C ASP A 131 -22.01 -40.29 -2.70
N LEU A 132 -21.66 -39.02 -2.47
CA LEU A 132 -21.83 -37.94 -3.42
C LEU A 132 -20.49 -37.23 -3.66
N GLU A 133 -20.17 -36.15 -2.94
CA GLU A 133 -18.94 -35.38 -3.18
C GLU A 133 -17.65 -36.20 -3.00
N VAL A 134 -17.62 -37.14 -2.05
CA VAL A 134 -16.44 -38.02 -1.90
C VAL A 134 -16.36 -39.00 -3.07
N ALA A 135 -17.49 -39.53 -3.53
CA ALA A 135 -17.53 -40.37 -4.74
C ALA A 135 -17.12 -39.59 -6.00
N ASP A 136 -17.45 -38.30 -6.08
CA ASP A 136 -16.99 -37.39 -7.13
C ASP A 136 -15.47 -37.20 -7.10
N ALA A 137 -14.89 -36.94 -5.92
CA ALA A 137 -13.45 -36.84 -5.76
C ALA A 137 -12.74 -38.13 -6.22
N ARG A 138 -13.27 -39.29 -5.86
CA ARG A 138 -12.75 -40.60 -6.30
C ARG A 138 -12.85 -40.77 -7.82
N ARG A 139 -13.93 -40.31 -8.44
CA ARG A 139 -14.06 -40.31 -9.91
C ARG A 139 -13.03 -39.41 -10.59
N LEU A 140 -12.65 -38.29 -9.97
CA LEU A 140 -11.58 -37.41 -10.44
C LEU A 140 -10.19 -38.04 -10.26
N ILE A 141 -9.98 -38.82 -9.19
CA ILE A 141 -8.78 -39.66 -9.04
C ILE A 141 -8.73 -40.72 -10.14
N ASP A 142 -9.85 -41.37 -10.48
CA ASP A 142 -9.91 -42.30 -11.62
C ASP A 142 -9.54 -41.62 -12.94
N LEU A 143 -9.99 -40.37 -13.15
CA LEU A 143 -9.61 -39.59 -14.31
C LEU A 143 -8.09 -39.36 -14.34
N LEU A 144 -7.48 -38.97 -13.21
CA LEU A 144 -6.03 -38.79 -13.12
C LEU A 144 -5.27 -40.10 -13.39
N ALA A 145 -5.80 -41.23 -12.93
CA ALA A 145 -5.22 -42.56 -13.19
C ALA A 145 -5.22 -42.93 -14.68
N GLU A 146 -6.15 -42.39 -15.47
CA GLU A 146 -6.22 -42.61 -16.92
C GLU A 146 -5.29 -41.70 -17.73
N ARG A 147 -4.67 -40.68 -17.09
CA ARG A 147 -3.84 -39.68 -17.77
C ARG A 147 -2.39 -40.13 -17.94
N PRO A 148 -1.82 -40.07 -19.16
CA PRO A 148 -0.40 -40.38 -19.37
C PRO A 148 0.55 -39.35 -18.74
N GLU A 149 0.06 -38.15 -18.41
CA GLU A 149 0.87 -37.10 -17.76
C GLU A 149 1.06 -37.32 -16.25
N VAL A 150 0.26 -38.21 -15.64
CA VAL A 150 0.25 -38.43 -14.20
C VAL A 150 1.08 -39.67 -13.87
N SER A 151 2.01 -39.53 -12.93
CA SER A 151 2.81 -40.66 -12.45
C SER A 151 1.93 -41.63 -11.66
N GLN A 152 2.22 -42.92 -11.75
CA GLN A 152 1.47 -43.97 -11.06
C GLN A 152 2.34 -44.72 -10.05
N ASP A 153 1.75 -45.08 -8.92
CA ASP A 153 2.35 -45.95 -7.91
C ASP A 153 2.14 -47.43 -8.23
N GLY A 154 1.03 -47.71 -8.91
CA GLY A 154 0.67 -49.00 -9.45
C GLY A 154 -0.37 -48.86 -10.56
N PRO A 155 -0.74 -49.97 -11.23
CA PRO A 155 -1.74 -49.92 -12.29
C PRO A 155 -3.08 -49.37 -11.79
N GLY A 156 -3.50 -48.20 -12.30
CA GLY A 156 -4.75 -47.54 -11.90
C GLY A 156 -4.66 -46.77 -10.57
N ASP A 157 -3.45 -46.59 -10.05
CA ASP A 157 -3.14 -45.93 -8.79
C ASP A 157 -2.26 -44.69 -9.07
N PRO A 158 -2.88 -43.52 -9.28
CA PRO A 158 -2.14 -42.30 -9.59
C PRO A 158 -1.47 -41.76 -8.34
N ARG A 159 -0.23 -41.31 -8.47
CA ARG A 159 0.47 -40.62 -7.40
C ARG A 159 -0.14 -39.24 -7.20
N VAL A 160 -0.96 -39.07 -6.16
CA VAL A 160 -1.85 -37.92 -5.99
C VAL A 160 -1.92 -37.42 -4.55
N GLY A 161 -1.79 -36.10 -4.39
CA GLY A 161 -2.14 -35.41 -3.15
C GLY A 161 -3.45 -34.63 -3.24
N ILE A 162 -4.07 -34.32 -2.09
CA ILE A 162 -5.27 -33.47 -2.05
C ILE A 162 -5.06 -32.30 -1.06
N SER A 163 -5.40 -31.08 -1.48
CA SER A 163 -5.35 -29.89 -0.63
C SER A 163 -6.62 -29.06 -0.80
N GLY A 164 -7.03 -28.39 0.28
CA GLY A 164 -8.15 -27.46 0.21
C GLY A 164 -8.46 -26.79 1.54
N PRO A 165 -9.03 -25.58 1.52
CA PRO A 165 -9.53 -24.92 2.72
C PRO A 165 -10.97 -25.34 3.04
N SER A 166 -11.36 -25.25 4.32
CA SER A 166 -12.73 -25.33 4.79
C SER A 166 -13.44 -26.59 4.28
N TYR A 167 -14.46 -26.43 3.42
CA TYR A 167 -15.16 -27.53 2.75
C TYR A 167 -14.23 -28.49 1.99
N GLY A 168 -13.26 -27.96 1.27
CA GLY A 168 -12.26 -28.74 0.54
C GLY A 168 -11.29 -29.48 1.45
N GLY A 169 -10.98 -28.90 2.63
CA GLY A 169 -10.13 -29.57 3.62
C GLY A 169 -10.81 -30.80 4.22
N ALA A 170 -12.10 -30.69 4.55
CA ALA A 170 -12.87 -31.84 5.03
C ALA A 170 -13.03 -32.89 3.93
N LEU A 171 -13.16 -32.46 2.68
CA LEU A 171 -13.21 -33.37 1.55
C LEU A 171 -11.88 -34.12 1.38
N SER A 172 -10.73 -33.47 1.58
CA SER A 172 -9.43 -34.16 1.53
C SER A 172 -9.31 -35.24 2.62
N LEU A 173 -9.77 -34.95 3.84
CA LEU A 173 -9.78 -35.91 4.95
C LEU A 173 -10.72 -37.09 4.64
N LEU A 174 -11.94 -36.79 4.21
CA LEU A 174 -12.93 -37.81 3.87
C LEU A 174 -12.46 -38.68 2.71
N THR A 175 -11.96 -38.08 1.63
CA THR A 175 -11.48 -38.81 0.46
C THR A 175 -10.31 -39.73 0.83
N ALA A 176 -9.35 -39.25 1.62
CA ALA A 176 -8.23 -40.09 2.07
C ALA A 176 -8.66 -41.25 3.00
N GLY A 177 -9.79 -41.13 3.70
CA GLY A 177 -10.35 -42.24 4.50
C GLY A 177 -11.24 -43.21 3.72
N TYR A 178 -11.58 -42.89 2.46
CA TYR A 178 -12.40 -43.71 1.57
C TYR A 178 -11.66 -44.23 0.32
N ASP A 179 -10.48 -43.68 0.02
CA ASP A 179 -9.67 -44.04 -1.13
C ASP A 179 -8.18 -44.09 -0.74
N ASP A 180 -7.64 -45.30 -0.63
CA ASP A 180 -6.26 -45.57 -0.19
C ASP A 180 -5.20 -45.13 -1.22
N ARG A 181 -5.61 -44.66 -2.41
CA ARG A 181 -4.73 -44.14 -3.47
C ARG A 181 -4.24 -42.72 -3.20
N VAL A 182 -4.73 -42.05 -2.15
CA VAL A 182 -4.30 -40.70 -1.80
C VAL A 182 -2.99 -40.76 -1.02
N ASP A 183 -1.91 -40.20 -1.57
CA ASP A 183 -0.57 -40.32 -1.01
C ASP A 183 -0.24 -39.29 0.08
N ALA A 184 -0.85 -38.11 0.03
CA ALA A 184 -0.62 -37.03 0.99
C ALA A 184 -1.76 -36.02 0.98
N ILE A 185 -2.10 -35.45 2.15
CA ILE A 185 -3.15 -34.44 2.24
C ILE A 185 -2.74 -33.19 3.01
N VAL A 186 -3.29 -32.05 2.60
CA VAL A 186 -3.13 -30.74 3.24
C VAL A 186 -4.50 -30.10 3.50
N PRO A 187 -5.27 -30.60 4.48
CA PRO A 187 -6.50 -29.99 4.95
C PRO A 187 -6.24 -28.66 5.67
N GLN A 188 -6.94 -27.59 5.25
CA GLN A 188 -6.79 -26.27 5.85
C GLN A 188 -8.11 -25.76 6.45
N ILE A 189 -8.07 -25.10 7.60
CA ILE A 189 -9.19 -24.42 8.27
C ILE A 189 -10.50 -25.24 8.24
N THR A 190 -10.48 -26.49 8.66
CA THR A 190 -11.59 -27.43 8.44
C THR A 190 -12.12 -28.04 9.74
N TRP A 191 -13.23 -28.77 9.64
CA TRP A 191 -13.88 -29.40 10.78
C TRP A 191 -13.43 -30.85 11.00
N ASN A 192 -13.67 -31.32 12.22
CA ASN A 192 -13.69 -32.73 12.57
C ASN A 192 -15.13 -33.25 12.57
N SER A 193 -16.06 -32.55 13.25
CA SER A 193 -17.50 -32.87 13.23
C SER A 193 -18.34 -31.61 13.02
N MET A 194 -19.19 -31.65 12.00
CA MET A 194 -20.14 -30.55 11.74
C MET A 194 -21.18 -30.42 12.86
N ALA A 195 -21.51 -31.52 13.54
CA ALA A 195 -22.42 -31.49 14.68
C ALA A 195 -21.81 -30.67 15.83
N SER A 196 -20.55 -30.93 16.21
CA SER A 196 -19.86 -30.13 17.23
C SER A 196 -19.58 -28.71 16.77
N ALA A 197 -19.26 -28.50 15.49
CA ALA A 197 -19.00 -27.18 14.94
C ALA A 197 -20.23 -26.26 14.98
N PHE A 198 -21.43 -26.76 14.62
CA PHE A 198 -22.67 -25.96 14.64
C PHE A 198 -23.42 -25.98 15.98
N PHE A 199 -23.20 -27.00 16.81
CA PHE A 199 -23.78 -27.13 18.15
C PHE A 199 -22.69 -27.35 19.22
N PRO A 200 -21.73 -26.41 19.35
CA PRO A 200 -20.72 -26.50 20.39
C PRO A 200 -21.34 -26.46 21.80
N ASN A 201 -20.67 -27.13 22.72
CA ASN A 201 -20.90 -26.97 24.15
C ASN A 201 -19.56 -27.03 24.88
N SER A 202 -19.29 -26.02 25.71
CA SER A 202 -17.99 -25.83 26.35
C SER A 202 -17.95 -26.36 27.79
N VAL A 203 -18.84 -27.31 28.11
CA VAL A 203 -19.00 -27.90 29.44
C VAL A 203 -18.26 -29.22 29.55
N GLY A 204 -17.46 -29.36 30.61
CA GLY A 204 -16.69 -30.55 30.92
C GLY A 204 -15.19 -30.31 30.84
N ALA A 205 -14.42 -31.28 31.32
CA ALA A 205 -12.97 -31.28 31.18
C ALA A 205 -12.58 -31.50 29.71
N PRO A 206 -11.41 -30.99 29.25
CA PRO A 206 -10.90 -31.29 27.92
C PRO A 206 -10.86 -32.80 27.67
N THR A 207 -11.22 -33.22 26.45
CA THR A 207 -11.33 -34.64 26.06
C THR A 207 -9.99 -35.38 26.01
N ALA A 208 -8.89 -34.64 25.94
CA ALA A 208 -7.53 -35.16 25.89
C ALA A 208 -6.55 -34.16 26.52
N ALA A 209 -5.35 -34.63 26.86
CA ALA A 209 -4.27 -33.80 27.40
C ALA A 209 -3.48 -33.08 26.30
N THR A 210 -4.17 -32.51 25.30
CA THR A 210 -3.55 -31.77 24.19
C THR A 210 -3.69 -30.27 24.38
N PRO A 211 -2.90 -29.44 23.68
CA PRO A 211 -3.02 -27.99 23.76
C PRO A 211 -4.44 -27.52 23.43
N ALA A 212 -5.06 -28.01 22.36
CA ALA A 212 -6.33 -27.49 21.86
C ALA A 212 -7.53 -28.42 22.07
N ALA A 213 -7.44 -29.43 22.95
CA ALA A 213 -8.57 -30.33 23.22
C ALA A 213 -9.82 -29.53 23.62
N GLY A 214 -10.93 -29.81 22.92
CA GLY A 214 -12.25 -29.29 23.24
C GLY A 214 -12.95 -30.08 24.35
N SER A 215 -14.14 -29.63 24.71
CA SER A 215 -15.05 -30.36 25.61
C SER A 215 -15.60 -31.63 24.95
N PRO A 216 -16.12 -32.60 25.73
CA PRO A 216 -16.83 -33.75 25.18
C PRO A 216 -18.01 -33.31 24.30
N PRO A 217 -18.25 -33.98 23.17
CA PRO A 217 -19.42 -33.68 22.35
C PRO A 217 -20.71 -33.77 23.17
N ALA A 218 -21.57 -32.76 23.05
CA ALA A 218 -22.87 -32.73 23.71
C ALA A 218 -23.99 -32.88 22.68
N ALA A 219 -24.96 -33.73 22.97
CA ALA A 219 -26.13 -33.91 22.10
C ALA A 219 -27.04 -32.66 22.03
N ASP A 220 -26.97 -31.77 23.03
CA ASP A 220 -27.77 -30.54 23.11
C ASP A 220 -26.86 -29.31 23.29
N GLY A 221 -26.06 -28.99 22.27
CA GLY A 221 -25.22 -27.81 22.26
C GLY A 221 -25.99 -26.50 22.01
N VAL A 222 -25.25 -25.41 21.82
CA VAL A 222 -25.82 -24.10 21.47
C VAL A 222 -25.68 -23.88 19.97
N PHE A 223 -26.80 -23.66 19.28
CA PHE A 223 -26.81 -23.48 17.83
C PHE A 223 -26.09 -22.19 17.39
N LYS A 224 -25.04 -22.32 16.56
CA LYS A 224 -24.32 -21.22 15.89
C LYS A 224 -25.16 -20.63 14.74
N ARG A 225 -26.19 -19.87 15.09
CA ARG A 225 -27.17 -19.32 14.14
C ARG A 225 -26.54 -18.45 13.05
N LEU A 226 -25.58 -17.59 13.36
CA LEU A 226 -25.03 -16.65 12.38
C LEU A 226 -24.23 -17.38 11.30
N TRP A 227 -23.29 -18.24 11.70
CA TRP A 227 -22.50 -19.06 10.79
C TRP A 227 -23.35 -20.05 9.99
N ALA A 228 -24.29 -20.75 10.66
CA ALA A 228 -25.21 -21.63 9.95
C ALA A 228 -26.05 -20.83 8.94
N GLY A 229 -26.57 -19.66 9.32
CA GLY A 229 -27.29 -18.77 8.42
C GLY A 229 -26.48 -18.38 7.18
N LEU A 230 -25.23 -17.96 7.36
CA LEU A 230 -24.33 -17.61 6.25
C LEU A 230 -24.05 -18.83 5.35
N PHE A 231 -23.67 -19.96 5.96
CA PHE A 231 -23.34 -21.20 5.25
C PHE A 231 -24.51 -21.71 4.41
N PHE A 232 -25.72 -21.77 4.98
CA PHE A 232 -26.92 -22.21 4.25
C PHE A 232 -27.48 -21.14 3.30
N SER A 233 -27.27 -19.84 3.57
CA SER A 233 -27.65 -18.79 2.63
C SER A 233 -26.78 -18.83 1.36
N ALA A 234 -25.48 -19.11 1.51
CA ALA A 234 -24.53 -19.22 0.40
C ALA A 234 -24.95 -20.32 -0.58
N GLY A 235 -25.36 -21.50 -0.11
CA GLY A 235 -25.88 -22.55 -1.00
C GLY A 235 -27.29 -22.30 -1.57
N SER A 236 -27.99 -21.25 -1.11
CA SER A 236 -29.33 -20.87 -1.61
C SER A 236 -29.36 -19.68 -2.57
N ALA A 237 -28.30 -18.88 -2.60
CA ALA A 237 -28.18 -17.72 -3.46
C ALA A 237 -27.60 -18.08 -4.85
N LEU A 238 -27.97 -17.30 -5.88
CA LEU A 238 -27.38 -17.37 -7.21
C LEU A 238 -25.92 -16.85 -7.27
N ASP A 239 -25.42 -16.26 -6.17
CA ASP A 239 -23.99 -15.91 -5.99
C ASP A 239 -23.57 -16.08 -4.51
N PRO A 240 -23.08 -17.28 -4.12
CA PRO A 240 -22.61 -17.61 -2.78
C PRO A 240 -21.37 -16.81 -2.34
N ALA A 241 -20.52 -16.40 -3.29
CA ALA A 241 -19.22 -15.80 -3.02
C ALA A 241 -19.32 -14.39 -2.45
N ALA A 242 -20.33 -13.61 -2.89
CA ALA A 242 -20.56 -12.25 -2.44
C ALA A 242 -20.95 -12.13 -0.93
N ILE A 243 -21.52 -13.18 -0.34
CA ILE A 243 -21.97 -13.17 1.07
C ILE A 243 -20.80 -13.50 2.02
N LEU A 244 -19.89 -14.39 1.62
CA LEU A 244 -18.80 -14.88 2.46
C LEU A 244 -17.47 -14.12 2.27
N ALA A 245 -17.27 -13.41 1.14
CA ALA A 245 -15.98 -12.79 0.79
C ALA A 245 -15.76 -11.35 1.33
N GLY A 246 -16.73 -10.75 2.03
CA GLY A 246 -16.64 -9.33 2.42
C GLY A 246 -16.61 -8.37 1.20
N PRO A 247 -16.57 -7.04 1.41
CA PRO A 247 -16.65 -6.08 0.32
C PRO A 247 -15.33 -6.03 -0.46
N GLY A 248 -15.20 -6.84 -1.51
CA GLY A 248 -14.05 -6.78 -2.41
C GLY A 248 -13.85 -7.92 -3.42
N GLY A 249 -14.60 -9.02 -3.34
CA GLY A 249 -14.44 -10.15 -4.26
C GLY A 249 -15.74 -10.48 -4.99
N GLY A 250 -15.86 -10.06 -6.25
CA GLY A 250 -16.96 -10.48 -7.11
C GLY A 250 -16.59 -10.27 -8.57
N ASP A 251 -16.20 -11.35 -9.25
CA ASP A 251 -16.33 -11.45 -10.70
C ASP A 251 -17.45 -12.44 -10.99
N ALA A 252 -18.53 -11.89 -11.56
CA ALA A 252 -19.76 -12.59 -11.86
C ALA A 252 -19.72 -13.16 -13.27
N THR A 253 -20.07 -14.44 -13.42
CA THR A 253 -20.64 -14.95 -14.67
C THR A 253 -21.85 -15.81 -14.35
N ALA A 254 -23.01 -15.37 -14.83
CA ALA A 254 -24.26 -16.11 -14.77
C ALA A 254 -24.27 -17.20 -15.85
N GLY A 255 -24.02 -18.45 -15.44
CA GLY A 255 -24.28 -19.68 -16.20
C GLY A 255 -25.67 -20.26 -15.90
N GLU A 256 -26.21 -21.01 -16.85
CA GLU A 256 -27.62 -21.38 -17.03
C GLU A 256 -28.37 -21.91 -15.79
N THR A 257 -29.64 -21.50 -15.63
CA THR A 257 -30.61 -22.05 -14.66
C THR A 257 -30.95 -23.53 -14.94
N PRO A 258 -30.59 -24.48 -14.06
CA PRO A 258 -31.18 -25.82 -14.08
C PRO A 258 -32.60 -25.76 -13.49
N ALA A 259 -33.45 -26.70 -13.92
CA ALA A 259 -34.85 -26.81 -13.52
C ALA A 259 -35.09 -26.64 -12.00
N ALA A 260 -36.03 -25.75 -11.66
CA ALA A 260 -36.66 -25.57 -10.35
C ALA A 260 -35.75 -25.74 -9.13
N ILE A 261 -34.77 -24.84 -8.96
CA ILE A 261 -34.12 -24.63 -7.67
C ILE A 261 -35.21 -24.29 -6.65
N ASP A 262 -35.32 -25.08 -5.58
CA ASP A 262 -36.27 -24.83 -4.51
C ASP A 262 -35.94 -23.47 -3.86
N PRO A 263 -36.88 -22.53 -3.75
CA PRO A 263 -36.59 -21.18 -3.27
C PRO A 263 -36.20 -21.12 -1.78
N VAL A 264 -36.46 -22.19 -1.02
CA VAL A 264 -36.10 -22.31 0.40
C VAL A 264 -34.80 -23.11 0.56
N CYS A 265 -34.70 -24.25 -0.12
CA CYS A 265 -33.55 -25.15 0.01
C CYS A 265 -32.40 -24.83 -0.93
N GLY A 266 -32.62 -24.02 -1.96
CA GLY A 266 -31.58 -23.65 -2.90
C GLY A 266 -31.01 -24.85 -3.63
N ARG A 267 -29.67 -24.92 -3.65
CA ARG A 267 -28.91 -26.04 -4.23
C ARG A 267 -28.59 -27.14 -3.22
N PHE A 268 -29.12 -27.10 -2.00
CA PHE A 268 -28.94 -28.20 -1.05
C PHE A 268 -29.86 -29.38 -1.35
N ARG A 269 -29.42 -30.57 -0.95
CA ARG A 269 -30.32 -31.71 -0.85
C ARG A 269 -31.42 -31.46 0.18
N VAL A 270 -32.57 -32.11 -0.02
CA VAL A 270 -33.77 -31.93 0.80
C VAL A 270 -33.54 -32.36 2.26
N ASP A 271 -32.79 -33.43 2.48
CA ASP A 271 -32.40 -33.93 3.81
C ASP A 271 -31.53 -32.92 4.57
N VAL A 272 -30.51 -32.37 3.89
CA VAL A 272 -29.63 -31.31 4.42
C VAL A 272 -30.42 -30.03 4.73
N CYS A 273 -31.27 -29.60 3.82
CA CYS A 273 -32.13 -28.42 4.02
C CYS A 273 -33.08 -28.60 5.20
N ALA A 274 -33.69 -29.78 5.33
CA ALA A 274 -34.58 -30.10 6.45
C ALA A 274 -33.84 -30.05 7.80
N ALA A 275 -32.62 -30.60 7.86
CA ALA A 275 -31.78 -30.56 9.04
C ALA A 275 -31.46 -29.12 9.48
N TYR A 276 -31.14 -28.24 8.53
CA TYR A 276 -30.92 -26.82 8.82
C TYR A 276 -32.20 -26.11 9.26
N ALA A 277 -33.32 -26.31 8.55
CA ALA A 277 -34.59 -25.66 8.89
C ALA A 277 -35.06 -26.04 10.30
N GLU A 278 -34.93 -27.32 10.68
CA GLU A 278 -35.17 -27.80 12.04
C GLU A 278 -34.23 -27.12 13.04
N SER A 279 -32.93 -27.13 12.78
CA SER A 279 -31.91 -26.54 13.64
C SER A 279 -32.11 -25.05 13.87
N ALA A 280 -32.41 -24.31 12.80
CA ALA A 280 -32.60 -22.86 12.83
C ALA A 280 -33.87 -22.43 13.56
N THR A 281 -34.90 -23.28 13.58
CA THR A 281 -36.18 -22.99 14.24
C THR A 281 -36.22 -23.46 15.69
N THR A 282 -35.61 -24.61 16.00
CA THR A 282 -35.66 -25.22 17.33
C THR A 282 -34.43 -24.88 18.19
N GLY A 283 -33.31 -24.53 17.56
CA GLY A 283 -32.02 -24.40 18.24
C GLY A 283 -31.43 -25.72 18.73
N ARG A 284 -31.97 -26.85 18.27
CA ARG A 284 -31.57 -28.20 18.68
C ARG A 284 -31.30 -29.06 17.45
N LEU A 285 -30.47 -30.08 17.67
CA LEU A 285 -30.14 -31.07 16.66
C LEU A 285 -30.90 -32.36 16.98
N SER A 286 -31.78 -32.80 16.08
CA SER A 286 -32.43 -34.11 16.21
C SER A 286 -31.42 -35.25 15.99
N ALA A 287 -31.78 -36.46 16.44
CA ALA A 287 -30.92 -37.63 16.24
C ALA A 287 -30.70 -37.95 14.74
N GLU A 288 -31.71 -37.69 13.89
CA GLU A 288 -31.60 -37.87 12.44
C GLU A 288 -30.65 -36.85 11.81
N SER A 289 -30.85 -35.56 12.12
CA SER A 289 -29.98 -34.47 11.66
C SER A 289 -28.53 -34.65 12.17
N ALA A 290 -28.34 -35.12 13.42
CA ALA A 290 -27.03 -35.45 13.96
C ALA A 290 -26.35 -36.58 13.19
N ALA A 291 -27.07 -37.67 12.90
CA ALA A 291 -26.53 -38.79 12.14
C ALA A 291 -26.14 -38.38 10.71
N LEU A 292 -26.93 -37.51 10.07
CA LEU A 292 -26.60 -36.94 8.76
C LEU A 292 -25.30 -36.14 8.80
N LEU A 293 -25.15 -35.21 9.75
CA LEU A 293 -23.95 -34.38 9.87
C LEU A 293 -22.70 -35.20 10.23
N GLU A 294 -22.85 -36.19 11.12
CA GLU A 294 -21.75 -37.05 11.55
C GLU A 294 -21.25 -37.95 10.40
N ARG A 295 -22.17 -38.49 9.60
CA ARG A 295 -21.82 -39.30 8.41
C ARG A 295 -20.99 -38.50 7.40
N SER A 296 -21.25 -37.21 7.26
CA SER A 296 -20.51 -36.34 6.34
C SER A 296 -19.36 -35.58 7.02
N SER A 297 -18.90 -36.06 8.17
CA SER A 297 -17.82 -35.46 8.95
C SER A 297 -16.55 -36.32 8.95
N PRO A 298 -15.34 -35.71 8.84
CA PRO A 298 -14.07 -36.44 8.92
C PRO A 298 -13.90 -37.35 10.13
N ALA A 299 -14.52 -37.03 11.28
CA ALA A 299 -14.54 -37.87 12.48
C ALA A 299 -14.93 -39.34 12.22
N SER A 300 -15.72 -39.60 11.18
CA SER A 300 -16.18 -40.95 10.79
C SER A 300 -15.13 -41.80 10.05
N VAL A 301 -13.97 -41.22 9.70
CA VAL A 301 -12.97 -41.89 8.83
C VAL A 301 -11.52 -41.75 9.28
N LEU A 302 -11.23 -40.99 10.34
CA LEU A 302 -9.84 -40.63 10.69
C LEU A 302 -8.92 -41.85 10.90
N ASP A 303 -9.47 -42.93 11.45
CA ASP A 303 -8.76 -44.17 11.72
C ASP A 303 -8.34 -44.93 10.44
N ARG A 304 -8.94 -44.58 9.31
CA ARG A 304 -8.65 -45.15 7.98
C ARG A 304 -7.67 -44.31 7.16
N ILE A 305 -7.34 -43.10 7.58
CA ILE A 305 -6.44 -42.22 6.84
C ILE A 305 -5.00 -42.70 7.03
N THR A 306 -4.40 -43.22 5.96
CA THR A 306 -2.99 -43.65 5.92
C THR A 306 -2.06 -42.60 5.29
N ALA A 307 -2.64 -41.64 4.56
CA ALA A 307 -1.92 -40.52 3.94
C ALA A 307 -1.29 -39.61 5.01
N PRO A 308 0.03 -39.34 4.96
CA PRO A 308 0.66 -38.29 5.75
C PRO A 308 -0.11 -36.97 5.60
N THR A 309 -0.43 -36.37 6.75
CA THR A 309 -1.34 -35.23 6.83
C THR A 309 -0.66 -33.98 7.38
N LEU A 310 -0.71 -32.88 6.63
CA LEU A 310 -0.41 -31.53 7.12
C LEU A 310 -1.73 -30.80 7.44
N LEU A 311 -2.05 -30.68 8.72
CA LEU A 311 -3.20 -29.93 9.22
C LEU A 311 -2.81 -28.46 9.44
N ILE A 312 -3.43 -27.56 8.69
CA ILE A 312 -3.29 -26.11 8.84
C ILE A 312 -4.58 -25.56 9.43
N GLN A 313 -4.53 -24.90 10.58
CA GLN A 313 -5.72 -24.34 11.22
C GLN A 313 -5.52 -22.86 11.58
N GLY A 314 -6.58 -22.09 11.43
CA GLY A 314 -6.58 -20.66 11.76
C GLY A 314 -6.85 -20.42 13.24
N GLU A 315 -6.08 -19.52 13.86
CA GLU A 315 -6.31 -19.05 15.22
C GLU A 315 -7.56 -18.15 15.32
N ALA A 316 -7.87 -17.41 14.25
CA ALA A 316 -9.06 -16.58 14.12
C ALA A 316 -10.16 -17.31 13.33
N ASP A 317 -10.61 -18.44 13.88
CA ASP A 317 -11.64 -19.30 13.30
C ASP A 317 -12.73 -19.67 14.32
N THR A 318 -13.80 -18.88 14.33
CA THR A 318 -14.99 -19.09 15.17
C THR A 318 -15.96 -20.11 14.56
N LEU A 319 -15.80 -20.46 13.28
CA LEU A 319 -16.58 -21.51 12.64
C LEU A 319 -16.05 -22.89 13.04
N PHE A 320 -14.77 -23.13 12.77
CA PHE A 320 -14.03 -24.35 13.07
C PHE A 320 -12.84 -24.01 13.98
N PRO A 321 -13.03 -24.00 15.31
CA PRO A 321 -11.96 -23.65 16.24
C PRO A 321 -10.82 -24.66 16.20
N LEU A 322 -9.66 -24.28 16.77
CA LEU A 322 -8.46 -25.13 16.86
C LEU A 322 -8.72 -26.54 17.42
N SER A 323 -9.77 -26.74 18.21
CA SER A 323 -10.18 -28.04 18.74
C SER A 323 -10.63 -29.04 17.66
N GLU A 324 -11.13 -28.56 16.52
CA GLU A 324 -11.50 -29.41 15.39
C GLU A 324 -10.24 -29.99 14.72
N ALA A 325 -9.22 -29.16 14.49
CA ALA A 325 -7.94 -29.62 13.97
C ALA A 325 -7.20 -30.55 14.96
N ASP A 326 -7.28 -30.27 16.26
CA ASP A 326 -6.76 -31.17 17.29
C ASP A 326 -7.41 -32.56 17.26
N ALA A 327 -8.75 -32.60 17.13
CA ALA A 327 -9.49 -33.86 17.03
C ALA A 327 -9.10 -34.65 15.78
N ASN A 328 -8.95 -33.98 14.64
CA ASN A 328 -8.43 -34.57 13.41
C ASN A 328 -7.01 -35.14 13.62
N ALA A 329 -6.10 -34.36 14.19
CA ALA A 329 -4.72 -34.80 14.42
C ALA A 329 -4.64 -36.04 15.30
N ARG A 330 -5.37 -36.05 16.43
CA ARG A 330 -5.40 -37.21 17.32
C ARG A 330 -5.99 -38.44 16.66
N GLY A 331 -7.11 -38.30 15.95
CA GLY A 331 -7.77 -39.45 15.33
C GLY A 331 -6.93 -40.09 14.23
N ILE A 332 -6.22 -39.28 13.42
CA ILE A 332 -5.33 -39.78 12.36
C ILE A 332 -4.09 -40.43 12.98
N ALA A 333 -3.45 -39.75 13.93
CA ALA A 333 -2.25 -40.26 14.58
C ALA A 333 -2.49 -41.52 15.42
N ALA A 334 -3.73 -41.75 15.89
CA ALA A 334 -4.09 -42.96 16.63
C ALA A 334 -3.88 -44.25 15.81
N SER A 335 -3.92 -44.16 14.47
CA SER A 335 -3.61 -45.27 13.55
C SER A 335 -2.13 -45.35 13.16
N GLY A 336 -1.27 -44.50 13.71
CA GLY A 336 0.17 -44.44 13.43
C GLY A 336 0.53 -43.58 12.21
N THR A 337 -0.43 -42.87 11.62
CA THR A 337 -0.20 -42.00 10.46
C THR A 337 0.49 -40.70 10.89
N PRO A 338 1.56 -40.27 10.19
CA PRO A 338 2.23 -39.01 10.51
C PRO A 338 1.33 -37.79 10.32
N VAL A 339 1.33 -36.90 11.31
CA VAL A 339 0.58 -35.64 11.29
C VAL A 339 1.51 -34.48 11.65
N LYS A 340 1.51 -33.44 10.80
CA LYS A 340 2.08 -32.13 11.12
C LYS A 340 0.95 -31.15 11.40
N MET A 341 1.05 -30.37 12.48
CA MET A 341 0.06 -29.37 12.88
C MET A 341 0.64 -27.96 12.74
N VAL A 342 -0.10 -27.05 12.11
CA VAL A 342 0.28 -25.64 11.96
C VAL A 342 -0.89 -24.75 12.32
N TRP A 343 -0.68 -23.84 13.26
CA TRP A 343 -1.59 -22.74 13.56
C TRP A 343 -1.05 -21.45 12.95
N TYR A 344 -1.91 -20.69 12.29
CA TYR A 344 -1.55 -19.40 11.69
C TYR A 344 -2.54 -18.31 12.11
N SER A 345 -2.16 -17.04 11.97
CA SER A 345 -2.91 -15.93 12.56
C SER A 345 -4.24 -15.58 11.85
N GLY A 346 -4.64 -16.34 10.84
CA GLY A 346 -5.89 -16.15 10.10
C GLY A 346 -6.97 -17.16 10.47
N GLY A 347 -7.93 -17.35 9.58
CA GLY A 347 -9.05 -18.29 9.71
C GLY A 347 -10.27 -17.78 8.93
N HIS A 348 -11.46 -18.29 9.25
CA HIS A 348 -12.71 -17.81 8.63
C HIS A 348 -13.09 -16.37 9.01
N ASP A 349 -12.59 -15.87 10.14
CA ASP A 349 -12.92 -14.51 10.63
C ASP A 349 -11.90 -13.45 10.19
N SER A 350 -10.72 -13.86 9.73
CA SER A 350 -9.59 -12.97 9.45
C SER A 350 -8.65 -13.59 8.42
N THR A 351 -8.17 -12.80 7.47
CA THR A 351 -7.07 -13.22 6.62
C THR A 351 -5.76 -13.25 7.41
N GLY A 352 -4.91 -14.25 7.15
CA GLY A 352 -3.55 -14.28 7.70
C GLY A 352 -2.71 -13.12 7.19
N SER A 353 -1.54 -12.89 7.80
CA SER A 353 -0.57 -11.94 7.26
C SER A 353 -0.08 -12.40 5.87
N GLU A 354 0.45 -11.48 5.05
CA GLU A 354 1.06 -11.86 3.76
C GLU A 354 2.21 -12.85 3.95
N SER A 355 3.00 -12.67 5.02
CA SER A 355 4.07 -13.59 5.41
C SER A 355 3.54 -14.97 5.82
N ASP A 356 2.46 -15.04 6.60
CA ASP A 356 1.83 -16.32 6.97
C ASP A 356 1.34 -17.03 5.70
N THR A 357 0.65 -16.31 4.82
CA THR A 357 0.08 -16.90 3.60
C THR A 357 1.17 -17.41 2.66
N ALA A 358 2.27 -16.66 2.48
CA ALA A 358 3.42 -17.10 1.70
C ALA A 358 4.09 -18.34 2.31
N ARG A 359 4.25 -18.36 3.64
CA ARG A 359 4.81 -19.49 4.38
C ARG A 359 3.97 -20.75 4.27
N LEU A 360 2.64 -20.63 4.39
CA LEU A 360 1.73 -21.78 4.24
C LEU A 360 1.79 -22.39 2.85
N ARG A 361 1.92 -21.55 1.80
CA ARG A 361 2.12 -22.05 0.42
C ARG A 361 3.44 -22.79 0.28
N GLU A 362 4.53 -22.21 0.76
CA GLU A 362 5.85 -22.85 0.76
C GLU A 362 5.81 -24.20 1.49
N LEU A 363 5.20 -24.23 2.68
CA LEU A 363 5.08 -25.45 3.46
C LEU A 363 4.22 -26.51 2.76
N THR A 364 3.12 -26.10 2.14
CA THR A 364 2.26 -27.00 1.34
C THR A 364 3.05 -27.61 0.18
N THR A 365 3.83 -26.79 -0.54
CA THR A 365 4.71 -27.30 -1.61
C THR A 365 5.78 -28.23 -1.07
N ALA A 366 6.47 -27.87 0.02
CA ALA A 366 7.48 -28.72 0.64
C ALA A 366 6.91 -30.07 1.12
N TRP A 367 5.69 -30.08 1.65
CA TRP A 367 4.97 -31.29 2.04
C TRP A 367 4.76 -32.22 0.84
N PHE A 368 4.24 -31.69 -0.27
CA PHE A 368 4.04 -32.46 -1.49
C PHE A 368 5.36 -32.85 -2.16
N ASP A 369 6.41 -32.03 -2.08
CA ASP A 369 7.73 -32.35 -2.63
C ASP A 369 8.30 -33.59 -1.96
N PHE A 370 8.22 -33.62 -0.64
CA PHE A 370 8.73 -34.73 0.14
C PHE A 370 7.88 -35.99 -0.05
N HIS A 371 6.56 -35.91 0.15
CA HIS A 371 5.70 -37.10 0.16
C HIS A 371 5.34 -37.61 -1.24
N LEU A 372 5.13 -36.72 -2.22
CA LEU A 372 4.80 -37.13 -3.58
C LEU A 372 6.05 -37.32 -4.43
N ARG A 373 7.05 -36.43 -4.36
CA ARG A 373 8.20 -36.47 -5.28
C ARG A 373 9.46 -37.10 -4.70
N GLY A 374 9.52 -37.33 -3.38
CA GLY A 374 10.75 -37.75 -2.69
C GLY A 374 11.87 -36.71 -2.79
N GLN A 375 11.51 -35.43 -2.92
CA GLN A 375 12.41 -34.29 -3.09
C GLN A 375 12.33 -33.37 -1.87
N GLY A 376 13.36 -32.54 -1.67
CA GLY A 376 13.40 -31.59 -0.55
C GLY A 376 13.81 -32.23 0.78
N ALA A 377 13.81 -31.41 1.83
CA ALA A 377 14.04 -31.85 3.20
C ALA A 377 12.73 -32.37 3.81
N ASP A 378 12.83 -33.29 4.75
CA ASP A 378 11.68 -33.76 5.54
C ASP A 378 11.04 -32.56 6.27
N PRO A 379 9.77 -32.22 5.99
CA PRO A 379 9.06 -31.11 6.64
C PRO A 379 8.79 -31.39 8.14
N GLY A 380 9.01 -32.63 8.59
CA GLY A 380 8.87 -33.09 9.97
C GLY A 380 7.42 -33.14 10.45
N SER A 381 7.24 -33.59 11.70
CA SER A 381 5.95 -33.59 12.42
C SER A 381 5.84 -32.47 13.47
N GLY A 382 6.75 -31.50 13.42
CA GLY A 382 6.81 -30.40 14.38
C GLY A 382 5.61 -29.48 14.31
N PHE A 383 5.26 -28.91 15.46
CA PHE A 383 4.13 -28.00 15.62
C PHE A 383 4.56 -26.55 15.44
N GLU A 384 3.88 -25.83 14.56
CA GLU A 384 4.08 -24.40 14.34
C GLU A 384 2.85 -23.64 14.83
N TYR A 385 3.04 -22.53 15.53
CA TYR A 385 1.96 -21.61 15.87
C TYR A 385 2.39 -20.17 15.71
N ALA A 386 1.47 -19.30 15.29
CA ALA A 386 1.73 -17.88 15.14
C ALA A 386 1.46 -17.16 16.46
N GLN A 387 2.19 -16.09 16.73
CA GLN A 387 1.89 -15.15 17.79
C GLN A 387 1.94 -13.74 17.23
N VAL A 388 0.85 -13.00 17.38
CA VAL A 388 0.83 -11.59 17.00
C VAL A 388 1.71 -10.82 18.00
N THR A 389 2.81 -10.24 17.52
CA THR A 389 3.84 -9.59 18.35
C THR A 389 3.89 -8.07 18.21
N GLY A 390 3.07 -7.49 17.31
CA GLY A 390 3.03 -6.04 17.11
C GLY A 390 2.34 -5.64 15.81
N LEU A 391 2.52 -4.38 15.40
CA LEU A 391 2.06 -3.83 14.12
C LEU A 391 3.26 -3.53 13.22
N SER A 392 3.15 -3.88 11.95
CA SER A 392 4.11 -3.59 10.89
C SER A 392 4.27 -2.07 10.72
N THR A 393 5.50 -1.60 10.69
CA THR A 393 5.83 -0.19 10.46
C THR A 393 5.53 0.28 9.03
N ALA A 394 5.32 -0.63 8.09
CA ALA A 394 5.07 -0.31 6.68
C ALA A 394 3.59 -0.04 6.35
N ASN A 395 2.68 -0.74 7.05
CA ASN A 395 1.24 -0.72 6.73
C ASN A 395 0.33 -0.79 7.96
N GLY A 396 0.87 -0.78 9.18
CA GLY A 396 0.09 -0.84 10.42
C GLY A 396 -0.68 -2.14 10.61
N ARG A 397 -0.35 -3.22 9.88
CA ARG A 397 -1.00 -4.54 10.01
C ARG A 397 -0.32 -5.37 11.10
N PRO A 398 -1.03 -6.27 11.79
CA PRO A 398 -0.43 -7.19 12.77
C PRO A 398 0.75 -7.97 12.17
N THR A 399 1.89 -8.02 12.87
CA THR A 399 3.03 -8.89 12.54
C THR A 399 2.98 -10.12 13.43
N SER A 400 2.98 -11.31 12.81
CA SER A 400 3.08 -12.61 13.47
C SER A 400 4.55 -13.04 13.58
N GLN A 401 4.90 -13.68 14.69
CA GLN A 401 6.09 -14.50 14.81
C GLN A 401 5.66 -15.96 14.92
N THR A 402 6.27 -16.84 14.13
CA THR A 402 6.01 -18.28 14.20
C THR A 402 6.93 -18.89 15.25
N THR A 403 6.36 -19.68 16.15
CA THR A 403 7.11 -20.49 17.10
C THR A 403 7.03 -21.96 16.67
N LEU A 404 8.16 -22.66 16.73
CA LEU A 404 8.28 -24.08 16.41
C LEU A 404 8.48 -24.89 17.69
N SER A 405 7.67 -25.95 17.86
CA SER A 405 7.96 -27.08 18.74
C SER A 405 8.39 -28.30 17.91
N GLN A 406 9.21 -29.17 18.50
CA GLN A 406 9.77 -30.34 17.80
C GLN A 406 8.68 -31.34 17.38
N GLU A 407 7.63 -31.48 18.19
CA GLU A 407 6.48 -32.35 17.94
C GLU A 407 5.19 -31.61 18.31
N TYR A 408 4.04 -32.09 17.83
CA TYR A 408 2.76 -31.59 18.31
C TYR A 408 2.49 -32.11 19.72
N PRO A 409 2.36 -31.23 20.75
CA PRO A 409 2.19 -31.67 22.14
C PRO A 409 0.93 -32.49 22.38
N GLY A 410 0.00 -32.52 21.41
CA GLY A 410 -1.19 -33.37 21.47
C GLY A 410 -0.96 -34.84 21.13
N LEU A 411 0.22 -35.18 20.59
CA LEU A 411 0.60 -36.54 20.19
C LEU A 411 1.71 -37.13 21.06
N VAL A 412 2.32 -36.32 21.93
CA VAL A 412 3.41 -36.74 22.82
C VAL A 412 3.18 -36.28 24.26
N ASP A 413 3.52 -37.16 25.21
CA ASP A 413 3.27 -36.92 26.62
C ASP A 413 4.21 -35.84 27.20
N GLY A 414 3.64 -34.88 27.94
CA GLY A 414 4.40 -34.03 28.88
C GLY A 414 4.85 -32.65 28.41
N GLU A 415 4.41 -32.17 27.23
CA GLU A 415 4.83 -30.87 26.69
C GLU A 415 3.89 -29.69 27.00
N THR A 416 2.62 -29.92 27.34
CA THR A 416 1.69 -28.85 27.72
C THR A 416 1.77 -28.56 29.23
N ARG A 417 2.36 -27.43 29.61
CA ARG A 417 2.41 -26.99 31.02
C ARG A 417 1.22 -26.12 31.33
N ARG A 418 0.63 -26.27 32.52
CA ARG A 418 -0.48 -25.44 32.97
C ARG A 418 -0.07 -24.57 34.15
N SER A 419 -0.50 -23.32 34.12
CA SER A 419 -0.37 -22.36 35.23
C SER A 419 -1.75 -21.87 35.64
N ASP A 420 -2.01 -21.85 36.94
CA ASP A 420 -3.28 -21.37 37.47
C ASP A 420 -3.16 -19.90 37.90
N ILE A 421 -4.04 -19.06 37.36
CA ILE A 421 -4.15 -17.65 37.73
C ILE A 421 -5.43 -17.46 38.56
N ALA A 422 -5.30 -16.85 39.73
CA ALA A 422 -6.45 -16.54 40.57
C ALA A 422 -7.35 -15.50 39.90
N LEU A 423 -8.67 -15.72 39.99
CA LEU A 423 -9.72 -14.80 39.59
C LEU A 423 -10.50 -14.39 40.83
N GLU A 424 -10.87 -13.12 40.87
CA GLU A 424 -11.66 -12.54 41.96
C GLU A 424 -12.98 -11.96 41.43
N GLY A 425 -14.01 -12.03 42.27
CA GLY A 425 -15.31 -11.43 42.00
C GLY A 425 -16.40 -12.06 42.87
N PRO A 426 -17.36 -11.27 43.37
CA PRO A 426 -18.49 -11.82 44.12
C PRO A 426 -19.41 -12.62 43.19
N THR A 427 -20.33 -13.39 43.79
CA THR A 427 -21.50 -13.90 43.06
C THR A 427 -22.22 -12.74 42.38
N GLN A 428 -22.49 -12.88 41.08
CA GLN A 428 -23.14 -11.88 40.26
C GLN A 428 -24.45 -12.40 39.68
N ILE A 429 -25.35 -11.47 39.38
CA ILE A 429 -26.61 -11.76 38.70
C ILE A 429 -26.48 -11.29 37.26
N ALA A 430 -26.85 -12.15 36.31
CA ALA A 430 -26.87 -11.82 34.89
C ALA A 430 -28.24 -12.16 34.31
N VAL A 431 -28.80 -11.28 33.48
CA VAL A 431 -30.16 -11.39 32.97
C VAL A 431 -30.14 -11.57 31.46
N THR A 432 -30.84 -12.59 30.94
CA THR A 432 -31.20 -12.66 29.51
C THR A 432 -32.41 -11.76 29.28
N PRO A 433 -32.32 -10.74 28.41
CA PRO A 433 -33.48 -9.89 28.09
C PRO A 433 -34.54 -10.67 27.28
N PRO A 434 -35.81 -10.23 27.30
CA PRO A 434 -36.85 -10.84 26.46
C PRO A 434 -36.44 -10.87 24.98
N GLY A 435 -36.60 -12.03 24.35
CA GLY A 435 -36.19 -12.28 22.98
C GLY A 435 -34.67 -12.31 22.75
N GLY A 436 -33.85 -12.26 23.81
CA GLY A 436 -32.40 -12.17 23.70
C GLY A 436 -31.90 -10.87 23.04
N ASN A 437 -32.70 -9.80 23.07
CA ASN A 437 -32.39 -8.53 22.41
C ASN A 437 -32.43 -7.35 23.41
N PRO A 438 -31.44 -6.43 23.38
CA PRO A 438 -30.24 -6.44 22.55
C PRO A 438 -29.27 -7.57 22.94
N ALA A 439 -28.52 -8.08 21.96
CA ALA A 439 -27.49 -9.09 22.15
C ALA A 439 -26.09 -8.47 22.05
N ALA A 440 -25.13 -8.97 22.83
CA ALA A 440 -23.73 -8.63 22.66
C ALA A 440 -23.22 -9.12 21.29
N ILE A 441 -22.28 -8.38 20.71
CA ILE A 441 -21.61 -8.76 19.46
C ILE A 441 -20.15 -9.01 19.81
N SER A 442 -19.73 -10.27 19.81
CA SER A 442 -18.34 -10.64 20.10
C SER A 442 -17.50 -10.70 18.83
N THR A 443 -18.11 -11.22 17.75
CA THR A 443 -17.49 -11.33 16.43
C THR A 443 -18.51 -11.10 15.33
N LEU A 444 -18.01 -10.66 14.18
CA LEU A 444 -18.73 -10.61 12.93
C LEU A 444 -17.90 -11.35 11.89
N PRO A 445 -18.43 -12.42 11.28
CA PRO A 445 -17.76 -13.14 10.20
C PRO A 445 -17.25 -12.17 9.12
N GLY A 446 -15.97 -12.32 8.74
CA GLY A 446 -15.32 -11.51 7.71
C GLY A 446 -15.01 -10.04 8.07
N LEU A 447 -15.34 -9.58 9.29
CA LEU A 447 -15.11 -8.19 9.72
C LEU A 447 -14.27 -8.09 11.00
N SER A 448 -13.72 -9.19 11.50
CA SER A 448 -12.99 -9.23 12.79
C SER A 448 -11.71 -8.39 12.80
N GLN A 449 -11.06 -8.12 11.65
CA GLN A 449 -9.92 -7.20 11.56
C GLN A 449 -10.30 -5.71 11.76
N VAL A 450 -11.56 -5.34 11.56
CA VAL A 450 -12.05 -3.95 11.73
C VAL A 450 -12.40 -3.64 13.19
N THR A 451 -12.46 -4.66 14.05
CA THR A 451 -12.86 -4.50 15.47
C THR A 451 -11.85 -3.66 16.27
N GLY A 452 -10.56 -3.70 15.94
CA GLY A 452 -9.54 -2.86 16.58
C GLY A 452 -9.71 -1.35 16.33
N LEU A 453 -10.51 -0.96 15.33
CA LEU A 453 -10.86 0.45 15.07
C LEU A 453 -12.14 0.89 15.79
N LEU A 454 -12.88 -0.05 16.41
CA LEU A 454 -14.21 0.17 17.02
C LEU A 454 -14.22 -0.18 18.52
N ASN A 455 -13.09 0.06 19.20
CA ASN A 455 -12.96 -0.12 20.64
C ASN A 455 -14.11 0.60 21.37
N GLY A 456 -14.99 -0.19 22.00
CA GLY A 456 -16.14 0.28 22.79
C GLY A 456 -17.52 -0.18 22.30
N PHE A 457 -17.67 -0.62 21.04
CA PHE A 457 -18.98 -1.05 20.50
C PHE A 457 -19.31 -2.54 20.74
N PHE A 458 -18.29 -3.37 20.97
CA PHE A 458 -18.38 -4.85 21.01
C PHE A 458 -18.14 -5.43 22.41
N GLN A 459 -18.52 -4.70 23.46
CA GLN A 459 -18.43 -5.18 24.85
C GLN A 459 -19.73 -5.84 25.30
N ASP A 460 -19.63 -6.77 26.25
CA ASP A 460 -20.80 -7.36 26.91
C ASP A 460 -21.66 -6.29 27.57
N LEU A 461 -22.98 -6.46 27.45
CA LEU A 461 -23.93 -5.46 27.92
C LEU A 461 -24.04 -5.48 29.45
N PRO A 462 -24.11 -4.30 30.11
CA PRO A 462 -24.33 -4.22 31.55
C PRO A 462 -25.54 -5.03 31.99
N ASP A 463 -25.44 -5.67 33.17
CA ASP A 463 -26.46 -6.55 33.76
C ASP A 463 -26.81 -7.83 32.95
N GLN A 464 -26.18 -8.03 31.78
CA GLN A 464 -26.31 -9.24 30.96
C GLN A 464 -25.07 -10.14 31.03
N ALA A 465 -24.14 -9.89 31.94
CA ALA A 465 -22.93 -10.67 32.08
C ALA A 465 -22.40 -10.68 33.51
N ALA A 466 -21.69 -11.75 33.88
CA ALA A 466 -20.91 -11.84 35.12
C ALA A 466 -19.42 -11.84 34.78
N GLY A 467 -18.65 -10.94 35.39
CA GLY A 467 -17.21 -10.78 35.13
C GLY A 467 -16.34 -11.12 36.34
N PHE A 468 -15.28 -11.88 36.13
CA PHE A 468 -14.30 -12.26 37.15
C PHE A 468 -12.90 -11.89 36.64
N GLN A 469 -12.11 -11.20 37.45
CA GLN A 469 -10.87 -10.57 37.01
C GLN A 469 -9.68 -11.04 37.84
N SER A 470 -8.52 -11.23 37.20
CA SER A 470 -7.28 -11.52 37.90
C SER A 470 -6.67 -10.27 38.53
N ALA A 471 -5.68 -10.45 39.40
CA ALA A 471 -4.73 -9.38 39.69
C ALA A 471 -4.02 -8.91 38.41
N VAL A 472 -3.44 -7.72 38.46
CA VAL A 472 -2.53 -7.24 37.42
C VAL A 472 -1.33 -8.20 37.32
N LEU A 473 -0.96 -8.54 36.11
CA LEU A 473 0.14 -9.46 35.82
C LEU A 473 1.50 -8.79 36.05
N ASP A 474 2.30 -9.38 36.93
CA ASP A 474 3.68 -8.93 37.21
C ASP A 474 4.70 -9.48 36.19
N GLU A 475 4.33 -10.52 35.44
CA GLU A 475 5.11 -11.15 34.37
C GLU A 475 4.22 -11.48 33.17
N PRO A 476 4.76 -11.52 31.94
CA PRO A 476 3.93 -11.83 30.78
C PRO A 476 3.48 -13.28 30.83
N VAL A 477 2.19 -13.52 30.58
CA VAL A 477 1.59 -14.86 30.58
C VAL A 477 1.32 -15.26 29.13
N GLN A 478 2.09 -16.22 28.62
CA GLN A 478 1.82 -16.85 27.34
C GLN A 478 0.70 -17.89 27.54
N VAL A 479 -0.21 -17.99 26.59
CA VAL A 479 -1.24 -19.03 26.54
C VAL A 479 -1.19 -19.66 25.16
N VAL A 480 -0.94 -20.96 25.11
CA VAL A 480 -0.95 -21.76 23.89
C VAL A 480 -1.78 -23.01 24.17
N GLY A 481 -3.06 -22.95 23.83
CA GLY A 481 -4.03 -24.00 24.06
C GLY A 481 -5.31 -23.52 24.75
N THR A 482 -6.12 -24.48 25.20
CA THR A 482 -7.44 -24.35 25.82
C THR A 482 -7.38 -24.01 27.32
N PRO A 483 -7.76 -22.79 27.73
CA PRO A 483 -7.96 -22.44 29.12
C PRO A 483 -9.13 -23.20 29.75
N THR A 484 -9.07 -23.49 31.04
CA THR A 484 -10.19 -24.13 31.75
C THR A 484 -10.46 -23.44 33.07
N VAL A 485 -11.74 -23.28 33.43
CA VAL A 485 -12.18 -22.65 34.68
C VAL A 485 -13.38 -23.38 35.24
N SER A 486 -13.50 -23.44 36.57
CA SER A 486 -14.67 -24.00 37.24
C SER A 486 -15.55 -22.88 37.81
N VAL A 487 -16.84 -22.91 37.47
CA VAL A 487 -17.85 -21.94 37.94
C VAL A 487 -19.02 -22.65 38.60
N ARG A 488 -19.85 -21.91 39.34
CA ARG A 488 -21.14 -22.36 39.82
C ARG A 488 -22.22 -21.52 39.17
N ILE A 489 -23.23 -22.17 38.62
CA ILE A 489 -24.33 -21.53 37.90
C ILE A 489 -25.63 -21.98 38.56
N ALA A 490 -26.56 -21.04 38.74
CA ALA A 490 -27.92 -21.34 39.11
C ALA A 490 -28.89 -20.63 38.17
N ALA A 491 -29.97 -21.32 37.84
CA ALA A 491 -31.01 -20.86 36.94
C ALA A 491 -32.36 -21.35 37.49
N PRO A 492 -33.32 -20.46 37.83
CA PRO A 492 -34.64 -20.87 38.33
C PRO A 492 -35.40 -21.81 37.38
N ALA A 493 -35.14 -21.70 36.07
CA ALA A 493 -35.71 -22.56 35.04
C ALA A 493 -35.01 -23.92 34.88
N GLY A 494 -33.93 -24.17 35.62
CA GLY A 494 -33.17 -25.42 35.60
C GLY A 494 -32.21 -25.58 34.40
N GLU A 495 -32.15 -24.63 33.48
CA GLU A 495 -31.24 -24.61 32.33
C GLU A 495 -30.59 -23.22 32.19
N ALA A 496 -29.33 -23.18 31.78
CA ALA A 496 -28.64 -21.94 31.40
C ALA A 496 -28.00 -22.07 30.02
N VAL A 497 -28.17 -21.02 29.22
CA VAL A 497 -27.41 -20.77 27.99
C VAL A 497 -26.55 -19.53 28.22
N LEU A 498 -25.23 -19.70 28.22
CA LEU A 498 -24.25 -18.65 28.52
C LEU A 498 -23.10 -18.66 27.50
N PHE A 499 -22.36 -17.56 27.44
CA PHE A 499 -21.24 -17.37 26.52
C PHE A 499 -20.01 -16.92 27.31
N ALA A 500 -19.07 -17.84 27.49
CA ALA A 500 -17.83 -17.57 28.22
C ALA A 500 -16.76 -16.98 27.30
N LYS A 501 -16.08 -15.93 27.78
CA LYS A 501 -15.07 -15.16 27.03
C LYS A 501 -13.91 -14.83 27.96
N LEU A 502 -12.70 -14.87 27.45
CA LEU A 502 -11.49 -14.50 28.19
C LEU A 502 -10.89 -13.25 27.56
N TYR A 503 -11.08 -12.11 28.20
CA TYR A 503 -10.56 -10.82 27.74
C TYR A 503 -9.17 -10.53 28.30
N ASP A 504 -8.35 -9.87 27.49
CA ASP A 504 -7.18 -9.14 27.92
C ASP A 504 -7.57 -7.69 28.25
N VAL A 505 -7.22 -7.22 29.44
CA VAL A 505 -7.52 -5.87 29.92
C VAL A 505 -6.20 -5.12 30.11
N ASP A 506 -5.96 -4.10 29.29
CA ASP A 506 -4.72 -3.32 29.34
C ASP A 506 -4.67 -2.36 30.55
N ALA A 507 -3.54 -1.69 30.73
CA ALA A 507 -3.31 -0.76 31.83
C ALA A 507 -4.26 0.47 31.83
N ASP A 508 -4.83 0.82 30.67
CA ASP A 508 -5.80 1.91 30.50
C ASP A 508 -7.25 1.42 30.68
N GLY A 509 -7.44 0.13 30.93
CA GLY A 509 -8.74 -0.53 31.09
C GLY A 509 -9.45 -0.86 29.78
N GLN A 510 -8.76 -0.77 28.63
CA GLN A 510 -9.30 -1.25 27.36
C GLN A 510 -9.35 -2.77 27.37
N VAL A 511 -10.46 -3.30 26.85
CA VAL A 511 -10.69 -4.75 26.75
C VAL A 511 -10.47 -5.19 25.31
N SER A 512 -9.76 -6.30 25.13
CA SER A 512 -9.65 -6.98 23.85
C SER A 512 -9.97 -8.47 24.02
N LEU A 513 -10.66 -9.04 23.03
CA LEU A 513 -10.99 -10.48 23.02
C LEU A 513 -10.01 -11.16 22.05
N PRO A 514 -9.07 -11.98 22.54
CA PRO A 514 -8.15 -12.73 21.69
C PRO A 514 -8.91 -13.51 20.60
N GLN A 515 -8.60 -13.18 19.34
CA GLN A 515 -9.17 -13.79 18.13
C GLN A 515 -10.72 -13.78 18.04
N GLY A 516 -11.40 -13.03 18.90
CA GLY A 516 -12.87 -13.00 18.96
C GLY A 516 -13.52 -14.32 19.43
N LEU A 517 -12.78 -15.22 20.07
CA LEU A 517 -13.29 -16.55 20.36
C LEU A 517 -14.26 -16.56 21.55
N VAL A 518 -15.35 -17.33 21.41
CA VAL A 518 -16.43 -17.45 22.40
C VAL A 518 -16.69 -18.93 22.72
N ALA A 519 -16.83 -19.25 24.01
CA ALA A 519 -17.22 -20.58 24.50
C ALA A 519 -18.72 -20.60 24.85
N PRO A 520 -19.58 -21.11 23.96
CA PRO A 520 -20.99 -21.30 24.28
C PRO A 520 -21.18 -22.45 25.26
N ILE A 521 -22.09 -22.26 26.21
CA ILE A 521 -22.38 -23.17 27.32
C ILE A 521 -23.87 -23.43 27.34
N ARG A 522 -24.26 -24.71 27.27
CA ARG A 522 -25.59 -25.15 27.67
C ARG A 522 -25.46 -26.17 28.80
N VAL A 523 -26.10 -25.88 29.93
CA VAL A 523 -26.14 -26.78 31.08
C VAL A 523 -27.57 -26.87 31.61
N SER A 524 -28.01 -28.09 31.92
CA SER A 524 -29.33 -28.39 32.46
C SER A 524 -29.21 -29.03 33.85
N GLY A 525 -30.34 -29.14 34.57
CA GLY A 525 -30.38 -29.66 35.93
C GLY A 525 -29.82 -28.69 36.98
N LEU A 526 -29.82 -27.38 36.70
CA LEU A 526 -29.31 -26.36 37.61
C LEU A 526 -30.28 -26.09 38.78
N PRO A 527 -29.76 -25.78 39.98
CA PRO A 527 -30.59 -25.32 41.10
C PRO A 527 -31.09 -23.88 40.88
N SER A 528 -32.04 -23.44 41.71
CA SER A 528 -32.60 -22.08 41.68
C SER A 528 -31.69 -21.03 42.33
N THR A 529 -30.73 -21.43 43.16
CA THR A 529 -29.76 -20.56 43.85
C THR A 529 -28.35 -21.11 43.73
N VAL A 530 -27.34 -20.24 43.71
CA VAL A 530 -25.93 -20.67 43.58
C VAL A 530 -25.41 -21.38 44.85
N ASP A 531 -26.07 -21.14 45.98
CA ASP A 531 -25.82 -21.83 47.25
C ASP A 531 -26.24 -23.30 47.10
N GLY A 532 -25.26 -24.20 47.02
CA GLY A 532 -25.47 -25.62 46.75
C GLY A 532 -25.35 -26.04 45.27
N ALA A 533 -25.06 -25.12 44.35
CA ALA A 533 -24.74 -25.46 42.96
C ALA A 533 -23.40 -26.20 42.86
N ALA A 534 -23.39 -27.33 42.14
CA ALA A 534 -22.17 -28.08 41.86
C ALA A 534 -21.24 -27.27 40.93
N PRO A 535 -19.91 -27.38 41.08
CA PRO A 535 -18.97 -26.82 40.11
C PRO A 535 -19.21 -27.39 38.71
N VAL A 536 -19.28 -26.49 37.73
CA VAL A 536 -19.32 -26.77 36.30
C VAL A 536 -17.98 -26.35 35.72
N GLN A 537 -17.25 -27.31 35.16
CA GLN A 537 -16.01 -27.02 34.45
C GLN A 537 -16.33 -26.49 33.05
N ILE A 538 -15.73 -25.35 32.72
CA ILE A 538 -15.80 -24.70 31.42
C ILE A 538 -14.43 -24.83 30.75
N THR A 539 -14.45 -25.25 29.50
CA THR A 539 -13.29 -25.40 28.63
C THR A 539 -13.40 -24.34 27.53
N LEU A 540 -12.59 -23.29 27.63
CA LEU A 540 -12.61 -22.15 26.71
C LEU A 540 -11.97 -22.52 25.36
N PRO A 541 -12.20 -21.76 24.27
CA PRO A 541 -11.53 -22.01 23.01
C PRO A 541 -10.01 -21.90 23.17
N ALA A 542 -9.27 -22.73 22.44
CA ALA A 542 -7.82 -22.64 22.44
C ALA A 542 -7.35 -21.34 21.79
N ILE A 543 -6.32 -20.73 22.38
CA ILE A 543 -5.68 -19.50 21.87
C ILE A 543 -4.17 -19.67 21.82
N ALA A 544 -3.53 -19.02 20.87
CA ALA A 544 -2.10 -18.71 20.89
C ALA A 544 -1.96 -17.20 21.11
N TYR A 545 -1.85 -16.79 22.38
CA TYR A 545 -1.90 -15.38 22.78
C TYR A 545 -0.95 -15.10 23.93
N ARG A 546 -0.48 -13.86 24.04
CA ARG A 546 0.40 -13.42 25.13
C ARG A 546 -0.23 -12.22 25.82
N PHE A 547 -0.54 -12.39 27.11
CA PHE A 547 -0.98 -11.31 27.99
C PHE A 547 0.25 -10.60 28.54
N GLU A 548 0.34 -9.28 28.36
CA GLU A 548 1.54 -8.51 28.71
C GLU A 548 1.59 -8.09 30.19
N VAL A 549 2.77 -7.70 30.64
CA VAL A 549 2.98 -7.14 31.99
C VAL A 549 2.12 -5.89 32.16
N GLY A 550 1.47 -5.75 33.31
CA GLY A 550 0.57 -4.62 33.59
C GLY A 550 -0.87 -4.83 33.08
N HIS A 551 -1.14 -5.90 32.34
CA HIS A 551 -2.50 -6.28 31.95
C HIS A 551 -3.15 -7.17 33.03
N SER A 552 -4.43 -7.47 32.87
CA SER A 552 -5.14 -8.46 33.69
C SER A 552 -6.09 -9.31 32.83
N LEU A 553 -6.35 -10.54 33.25
CA LEU A 553 -7.30 -11.42 32.58
C LEU A 553 -8.70 -11.18 33.13
N ARG A 554 -9.70 -11.11 32.26
CA ARG A 554 -11.11 -11.01 32.66
C ARG A 554 -11.93 -12.13 32.01
N LEU A 555 -12.39 -13.06 32.82
CA LEU A 555 -13.38 -14.06 32.43
C LEU A 555 -14.78 -13.43 32.49
N VAL A 556 -15.53 -13.49 31.40
CA VAL A 556 -16.92 -13.03 31.35
C VAL A 556 -17.83 -14.18 30.96
N LEU A 557 -18.95 -14.34 31.66
CA LEU A 557 -20.06 -15.22 31.27
C LEU A 557 -21.26 -14.34 30.91
N ALA A 558 -21.49 -14.14 29.61
CA ALA A 558 -22.58 -13.34 29.08
C ALA A 558 -23.83 -14.19 28.83
N THR A 559 -25.00 -13.55 28.87
CA THR A 559 -26.31 -14.21 28.66
C THR A 559 -26.82 -14.09 27.22
N THR A 560 -26.18 -13.25 26.41
CA THR A 560 -26.52 -13.02 25.01
C THR A 560 -25.26 -12.97 24.16
N ASP A 561 -25.36 -13.48 22.93
CA ASP A 561 -24.36 -13.31 21.89
C ASP A 561 -25.03 -13.45 20.52
N GLN A 562 -24.83 -12.48 19.62
CA GLN A 562 -25.52 -12.44 18.33
C GLN A 562 -25.15 -13.62 17.41
N ALA A 563 -23.97 -14.23 17.59
CA ALA A 563 -23.52 -15.36 16.78
C ALA A 563 -24.35 -16.64 17.04
N PHE A 564 -25.01 -16.72 18.19
CA PHE A 564 -25.68 -17.92 18.70
C PHE A 564 -27.18 -17.72 18.89
N LEU A 565 -27.94 -18.82 18.90
CA LEU A 565 -29.33 -18.79 19.29
C LEU A 565 -29.46 -18.69 20.83
N THR A 566 -30.03 -17.58 21.29
CA THR A 566 -30.28 -17.31 22.71
C THR A 566 -31.74 -17.61 23.08
N PRO A 567 -32.05 -18.03 24.32
CA PRO A 567 -33.43 -18.21 24.76
C PRO A 567 -34.31 -16.97 24.55
N VAL A 568 -35.54 -17.19 24.09
CA VAL A 568 -36.51 -16.10 23.85
C VAL A 568 -37.15 -15.62 25.16
N GLN A 569 -37.26 -16.50 26.16
CA GLN A 569 -37.81 -16.15 27.46
C GLN A 569 -36.76 -15.44 28.31
N PRO A 570 -37.12 -14.40 29.09
CA PRO A 570 -36.21 -13.78 30.02
C PRO A 570 -35.84 -14.76 31.13
N VAL A 571 -34.54 -14.85 31.45
CA VAL A 571 -34.01 -15.73 32.50
C VAL A 571 -33.02 -14.94 33.34
N VAL A 572 -33.01 -15.20 34.64
CA VAL A 572 -32.05 -14.62 35.59
C VAL A 572 -31.12 -15.73 36.06
N TYR A 573 -29.82 -15.52 35.91
CA TYR A 573 -28.80 -16.44 36.38
C TYR A 573 -28.05 -15.88 37.58
N GLN A 574 -27.64 -16.75 38.49
CA GLN A 574 -26.60 -16.45 39.48
C GLN A 574 -25.33 -17.18 39.10
N ILE A 575 -24.22 -16.47 39.01
CA ILE A 575 -22.94 -16.99 38.55
C ILE A 575 -21.88 -16.65 39.59
N ALA A 576 -21.09 -17.64 39.99
CA ALA A 576 -19.98 -17.50 40.93
C ALA A 576 -18.79 -18.36 40.51
N LEU A 577 -17.59 -18.04 41.01
CA LEU A 577 -16.45 -18.95 40.89
C LEU A 577 -16.64 -20.20 41.76
N ALA A 578 -16.07 -21.32 41.34
CA ALA A 578 -16.08 -22.56 42.10
C ALA A 578 -14.99 -22.53 43.19
N GLY A 579 -15.28 -21.89 44.32
CA GLY A 579 -14.38 -21.80 45.48
C GLY A 579 -14.23 -20.38 45.99
N THR A 580 -13.54 -20.20 47.13
CA THR A 580 -13.17 -18.88 47.66
C THR A 580 -12.03 -18.23 46.88
N ASP A 581 -11.18 -19.05 46.24
CA ASP A 581 -10.00 -18.65 45.46
C ASP A 581 -10.09 -19.23 44.04
N GLY A 582 -11.19 -18.96 43.32
CA GLY A 582 -11.40 -19.50 41.98
C GLY A 582 -10.24 -19.17 41.04
N SER A 583 -9.76 -20.14 40.26
CA SER A 583 -8.65 -19.94 39.34
C SER A 583 -9.01 -20.34 37.91
N ILE A 584 -8.35 -19.71 36.94
CA ILE A 584 -8.32 -20.14 35.55
C ILE A 584 -6.99 -20.83 35.27
N SER A 585 -7.06 -22.03 34.70
CA SER A 585 -5.90 -22.82 34.32
C SER A 585 -5.54 -22.54 32.88
N LEU A 586 -4.32 -22.06 32.63
CA LEU A 586 -3.83 -21.61 31.34
C LEU A 586 -2.74 -22.56 30.81
N PRO A 587 -2.90 -23.16 29.62
CA PRO A 587 -1.88 -24.00 29.02
C PRO A 587 -0.80 -23.18 28.31
N THR A 588 0.42 -23.68 28.34
CA THR A 588 1.59 -23.17 27.63
C THR A 588 2.30 -24.31 26.92
N VAL A 589 2.82 -24.01 25.73
CA VAL A 589 3.62 -24.93 24.92
C VAL A 589 4.98 -24.27 24.72
N ALA A 590 6.04 -24.98 25.12
CA ALA A 590 7.40 -24.51 24.86
C ALA A 590 7.71 -24.58 23.36
N GLY A 591 8.48 -23.62 22.87
CA GLY A 591 8.96 -23.64 21.50
C GLY A 591 10.06 -22.62 21.28
N THR A 592 10.73 -22.73 20.14
CA THR A 592 11.75 -21.79 19.69
C THR A 592 11.16 -20.91 18.61
N LEU A 593 11.37 -19.60 18.70
CA LEU A 593 11.00 -18.69 17.63
C LEU A 593 11.67 -19.14 16.34
N LEU A 594 10.87 -19.37 15.31
CA LEU A 594 11.37 -19.54 13.97
C LEU A 594 11.88 -18.16 13.56
N ASP A 595 13.20 -18.00 13.48
CA ASP A 595 13.79 -16.75 13.00
C ASP A 595 13.14 -16.46 11.64
N ALA A 596 12.27 -15.43 11.60
CA ALA A 596 11.71 -14.95 10.35
C ALA A 596 12.92 -14.71 9.46
N GLU A 597 13.03 -15.46 8.34
CA GLU A 597 14.18 -15.39 7.44
C GLU A 597 14.50 -13.92 7.23
N SER A 598 15.51 -13.45 7.96
CA SER A 598 15.92 -12.08 7.85
C SER A 598 16.46 -12.04 6.44
N THR A 599 15.74 -11.39 5.52
CA THR A 599 16.27 -11.06 4.20
C THR A 599 17.69 -10.63 4.47
N PRO A 600 18.73 -11.38 4.02
CA PRO A 600 19.99 -11.41 4.73
C PRO A 600 20.57 -10.02 4.68
N TRP A 601 20.31 -9.25 5.75
CA TRP A 601 20.78 -7.90 5.88
C TRP A 601 22.29 -7.95 5.85
N THR A 602 22.89 -9.08 6.25
CA THR A 602 24.27 -9.45 6.01
C THR A 602 24.67 -9.39 4.53
N LEU A 603 23.94 -10.01 3.59
CA LEU A 603 24.21 -9.89 2.16
C LEU A 603 23.96 -8.47 1.64
N PHE A 604 22.91 -7.79 2.12
CA PHE A 604 22.66 -6.38 1.77
C PHE A 604 23.77 -5.47 2.30
N PHE A 605 24.24 -5.63 3.53
CA PHE A 605 25.33 -4.89 4.17
C PHE A 605 26.67 -5.26 3.56
N LEU A 606 26.90 -6.51 3.17
CA LEU A 606 28.11 -6.93 2.43
C LEU A 606 28.10 -6.36 1.02
N ALA A 607 26.95 -6.29 0.36
CA ALA A 607 26.79 -5.60 -0.92
C ALA A 607 26.97 -4.08 -0.75
N LEU A 608 26.46 -3.49 0.32
CA LEU A 608 26.61 -2.08 0.65
C LEU A 608 28.05 -1.73 1.03
N LEU A 609 28.74 -2.60 1.76
CA LEU A 609 30.17 -2.52 2.07
C LEU A 609 31.02 -2.72 0.82
N GLY A 610 30.63 -3.65 -0.05
CA GLY A 610 31.25 -3.85 -1.36
C GLY A 610 31.09 -2.64 -2.26
N LEU A 611 29.89 -2.05 -2.30
CA LEU A 611 29.58 -0.79 -2.98
C LEU A 611 30.31 0.39 -2.35
N ALA A 612 30.41 0.47 -1.02
CA ALA A 612 31.13 1.53 -0.32
C ALA A 612 32.64 1.41 -0.51
N ALA A 613 33.19 0.19 -0.57
CA ALA A 613 34.60 -0.06 -0.88
C ALA A 613 34.89 0.24 -2.35
N ALA A 614 34.01 -0.17 -3.27
CA ALA A 614 34.11 0.16 -4.69
C ALA A 614 33.96 1.68 -4.92
N ALA A 615 33.04 2.33 -4.21
CA ALA A 615 32.88 3.78 -4.19
C ALA A 615 34.09 4.47 -3.55
N GLY A 616 34.70 3.91 -2.51
CA GLY A 616 35.93 4.39 -1.88
C GLY A 616 37.14 4.31 -2.82
N VAL A 617 37.26 3.23 -3.58
CA VAL A 617 38.30 3.06 -4.61
C VAL A 617 38.02 3.95 -5.83
N ALA A 618 36.76 4.07 -6.24
CA ALA A 618 36.33 4.94 -7.33
C ALA A 618 36.49 6.42 -6.97
N THR A 619 36.17 6.84 -5.74
CA THR A 619 36.39 8.20 -5.22
C THR A 619 37.87 8.47 -5.01
N TRP A 620 38.69 7.50 -4.61
CA TRP A 620 40.15 7.68 -4.55
C TRP A 620 40.79 7.82 -5.95
N LEU A 621 40.31 7.06 -6.94
CA LEU A 621 40.71 7.18 -8.34
C LEU A 621 40.14 8.44 -9.01
N ALA A 622 38.93 8.88 -8.63
CA ALA A 622 38.29 10.10 -9.08
C ALA A 622 38.91 11.33 -8.43
N ALA A 623 39.26 11.32 -7.15
CA ALA A 623 39.99 12.40 -6.47
C ALA A 623 41.38 12.62 -7.09
N ARG A 624 42.07 11.54 -7.51
CA ARG A 624 43.31 11.64 -8.31
C ARG A 624 43.12 12.16 -9.73
N ARG A 625 41.90 12.09 -10.30
CA ARG A 625 41.56 12.65 -11.61
C ARG A 625 40.93 14.06 -11.53
N HIS A 626 40.21 14.38 -10.45
CA HIS A 626 39.54 15.66 -10.20
C HIS A 626 40.51 16.75 -9.78
N LEU A 627 41.56 16.42 -9.01
CA LEU A 627 42.67 17.34 -8.71
C LEU A 627 43.45 17.79 -9.96
N GLY A 628 43.17 17.20 -11.14
CA GLY A 628 43.71 17.63 -12.44
C GLY A 628 42.66 18.10 -13.46
N ARG A 629 41.35 18.14 -13.14
CA ARG A 629 40.28 18.53 -14.10
C ARG A 629 39.39 19.69 -13.64
N GLU A 630 39.33 20.04 -12.36
CA GLU A 630 38.55 21.20 -11.87
C GLU A 630 39.15 22.58 -12.21
N ALA A 631 40.36 22.61 -12.77
CA ALA A 631 40.95 23.84 -13.31
C ALA A 631 40.49 24.19 -14.75
N SER A 632 39.54 23.46 -15.36
CA SER A 632 39.34 23.47 -16.83
C SER A 632 37.93 23.77 -17.38
N ASP A 633 36.88 24.03 -16.58
CA ASP A 633 35.53 24.34 -17.14
C ASP A 633 34.97 25.73 -16.76
N VAL A 634 35.82 26.59 -16.18
CA VAL A 634 35.51 28.02 -16.04
C VAL A 634 36.00 28.72 -17.30
N ASP A 635 35.08 29.31 -18.06
CA ASP A 635 35.48 30.18 -19.15
C ASP A 635 35.98 31.51 -18.57
N SER A 636 37.31 31.68 -18.55
CA SER A 636 37.97 32.87 -18.01
C SER A 636 37.52 34.19 -18.67
N GLN A 637 36.96 34.15 -19.88
CA GLN A 637 36.48 35.34 -20.60
C GLN A 637 35.07 35.77 -20.17
N LEU A 638 34.34 34.90 -19.47
CA LEU A 638 32.94 35.12 -19.07
C LEU A 638 32.75 35.26 -17.54
N VAL A 639 33.85 35.32 -16.78
CA VAL A 639 33.81 35.35 -15.30
C VAL A 639 33.09 36.59 -14.76
N ASP A 640 33.21 37.72 -15.46
CA ASP A 640 32.57 38.98 -15.08
C ASP A 640 31.16 39.16 -15.70
N VAL A 641 30.66 38.14 -16.42
CA VAL A 641 29.37 38.18 -17.12
C VAL A 641 28.31 37.40 -16.33
N PRO A 642 27.27 38.07 -15.80
CA PRO A 642 26.24 37.40 -15.00
C PRO A 642 25.56 36.23 -15.69
N LEU A 643 25.21 36.36 -16.97
CA LEU A 643 24.50 35.30 -17.69
C LEU A 643 24.83 35.32 -19.18
N VAL A 644 25.17 34.15 -19.71
CA VAL A 644 25.26 33.87 -21.15
C VAL A 644 24.49 32.60 -21.47
N THR A 645 23.62 32.67 -22.47
CA THR A 645 22.96 31.51 -23.07
C THR A 645 23.47 31.33 -24.50
N THR A 646 23.72 30.09 -24.92
CA THR A 646 24.21 29.76 -26.25
C THR A 646 23.51 28.54 -26.80
N GLY A 647 22.73 28.72 -27.87
CA GLY A 647 21.99 27.66 -28.55
C GLY A 647 20.95 26.95 -27.69
N LEU A 648 20.44 27.61 -26.65
CA LEU A 648 19.67 26.96 -25.60
C LEU A 648 18.34 26.43 -26.14
N THR A 649 18.13 25.12 -26.02
CA THR A 649 16.96 24.42 -26.56
C THR A 649 16.38 23.46 -25.54
N LYS A 650 15.05 23.47 -25.37
CA LYS A 650 14.30 22.54 -24.52
C LYS A 650 13.15 21.90 -25.28
N ALA A 651 13.27 20.59 -25.49
CA ALA A 651 12.19 19.72 -25.94
C ALA A 651 11.74 18.82 -24.78
N TYR A 652 10.43 18.67 -24.62
CA TYR A 652 9.81 17.74 -23.69
C TYR A 652 9.55 16.39 -24.36
N ALA A 653 9.29 15.35 -23.57
CA ALA A 653 9.18 13.96 -24.05
C ALA A 653 7.99 13.73 -25.00
N ASP A 654 6.98 14.60 -24.92
CA ASP A 654 5.81 14.65 -25.81
C ASP A 654 6.10 15.28 -27.18
N GLY A 655 7.35 15.70 -27.42
CA GLY A 655 7.78 16.36 -28.66
C GLY A 655 7.59 17.87 -28.67
N TYR A 656 7.04 18.48 -27.61
CA TYR A 656 6.85 19.93 -27.54
C TYR A 656 8.19 20.66 -27.31
N VAL A 657 8.56 21.55 -28.23
CA VAL A 657 9.77 22.39 -28.11
C VAL A 657 9.40 23.73 -27.51
N ALA A 658 9.70 23.91 -26.22
CA ALA A 658 9.32 25.11 -25.47
C ALA A 658 10.33 26.27 -25.62
N VAL A 659 11.59 25.95 -25.89
CA VAL A 659 12.65 26.94 -26.17
C VAL A 659 13.50 26.36 -27.30
N GLN A 660 13.82 27.18 -28.31
CA GLN A 660 14.57 26.75 -29.49
C GLN A 660 15.64 27.79 -29.82
N ASP A 661 16.91 27.37 -29.76
CA ASP A 661 18.08 28.17 -30.16
C ASP A 661 18.12 29.58 -29.53
N LEU A 662 17.88 29.64 -28.22
CA LEU A 662 17.89 30.90 -27.48
C LEU A 662 19.33 31.26 -27.07
N SER A 663 19.84 32.38 -27.61
CA SER A 663 21.18 32.90 -27.32
C SER A 663 21.13 34.39 -26.98
N PHE A 664 21.44 34.76 -25.74
CA PHE A 664 21.53 36.15 -25.28
C PHE A 664 22.51 36.28 -24.11
N ARG A 665 22.95 37.51 -23.84
CA ARG A 665 23.89 37.85 -22.78
C ARG A 665 23.34 38.98 -21.90
N VAL A 666 23.56 38.87 -20.59
CA VAL A 666 23.24 39.89 -19.58
C VAL A 666 24.55 40.38 -18.98
N GLU A 667 24.74 41.71 -18.97
CA GLU A 667 25.91 42.35 -18.37
C GLU A 667 25.64 42.75 -16.92
N ALA A 668 26.73 42.93 -16.16
CA ALA A 668 26.66 43.32 -14.76
C ALA A 668 25.99 44.69 -14.58
N GLY A 669 25.17 44.84 -13.53
CA GLY A 669 24.48 46.08 -13.20
C GLY A 669 23.22 46.37 -14.02
N GLN A 670 22.79 45.44 -14.88
CA GLN A 670 21.58 45.60 -15.66
C GLN A 670 20.34 45.14 -14.88
N VAL A 671 19.22 45.83 -15.10
CA VAL A 671 17.88 45.28 -14.91
C VAL A 671 17.37 44.88 -16.30
N VAL A 672 17.26 43.58 -16.54
CA VAL A 672 16.89 43.00 -17.85
C VAL A 672 15.47 42.43 -17.79
N GLY A 673 14.61 42.87 -18.70
CA GLY A 673 13.26 42.34 -18.87
C GLY A 673 13.21 41.23 -19.92
N LEU A 674 12.90 40.00 -19.52
CA LEU A 674 12.56 38.91 -20.44
C LEU A 674 11.09 39.02 -20.84
N LEU A 675 10.83 39.47 -22.06
CA LEU A 675 9.52 39.83 -22.57
C LEU A 675 8.97 38.78 -23.53
N GLY A 676 7.66 38.62 -23.58
CA GLY A 676 7.00 37.74 -24.53
C GLY A 676 5.58 37.39 -24.10
N PRO A 677 4.69 36.97 -25.02
CA PRO A 677 3.36 36.52 -24.64
C PRO A 677 3.43 35.27 -23.75
N ASN A 678 2.30 34.90 -23.14
CA ASN A 678 2.20 33.63 -22.43
C ASN A 678 2.48 32.47 -23.40
N GLY A 679 3.30 31.51 -22.95
CA GLY A 679 3.77 30.41 -23.81
C GLY A 679 5.00 30.75 -24.68
N ALA A 680 5.62 31.92 -24.54
CA ALA A 680 6.84 32.27 -25.28
C ALA A 680 8.11 31.51 -24.83
N GLY A 681 8.03 30.72 -23.75
CA GLY A 681 9.18 29.95 -23.22
C GLY A 681 9.92 30.60 -22.03
N LYS A 682 9.45 31.76 -21.52
CA LYS A 682 10.10 32.53 -20.44
C LYS A 682 10.39 31.70 -19.18
N THR A 683 9.35 31.14 -18.55
CA THR A 683 9.48 30.32 -17.34
C THR A 683 10.36 29.08 -17.59
N THR A 684 10.27 28.46 -18.77
CA THR A 684 11.13 27.33 -19.15
C THR A 684 12.61 27.74 -19.20
N THR A 685 12.92 28.92 -19.76
CA THR A 685 14.28 29.49 -19.75
C THR A 685 14.77 29.76 -18.33
N LEU A 686 13.93 30.34 -17.47
CA LEU A 686 14.30 30.61 -16.08
C LEU A 686 14.53 29.31 -15.27
N ARG A 687 13.71 28.27 -15.48
CA ARG A 687 13.92 26.96 -14.84
C ARG A 687 15.24 26.30 -15.27
N MET A 688 15.65 26.48 -16.53
CA MET A 688 16.97 26.03 -16.99
C MET A 688 18.11 26.82 -16.35
N LEU A 689 17.96 28.14 -16.20
CA LEU A 689 18.93 29.01 -15.52
C LEU A 689 19.17 28.64 -14.05
N MET A 690 18.16 28.16 -13.36
CA MET A 690 18.29 27.70 -11.97
C MET A 690 18.76 26.25 -11.84
N GLY A 691 18.96 25.53 -12.95
CA GLY A 691 19.28 24.10 -12.94
C GLY A 691 18.12 23.19 -12.49
N LEU A 692 16.89 23.70 -12.42
CA LEU A 692 15.69 22.91 -12.06
C LEU A 692 15.29 21.94 -13.19
N ILE A 693 15.58 22.32 -14.43
CA ILE A 693 15.43 21.45 -15.60
C ILE A 693 16.69 21.54 -16.47
N SER A 694 17.07 20.44 -17.11
CA SER A 694 18.23 20.43 -18.03
C SER A 694 17.82 20.82 -19.46
N PRO A 695 18.63 21.61 -20.18
CA PRO A 695 18.44 21.84 -21.61
C PRO A 695 18.61 20.55 -22.40
N THR A 696 17.89 20.43 -23.51
CA THR A 696 18.05 19.32 -24.46
C THR A 696 19.28 19.54 -25.34
N GLN A 697 19.54 20.79 -25.74
CA GLN A 697 20.74 21.21 -26.47
C GLN A 697 21.16 22.63 -26.04
N GLY A 698 22.38 23.01 -26.38
CA GLY A 698 22.97 24.30 -25.98
C GLY A 698 23.51 24.29 -24.56
N GLU A 699 24.03 25.43 -24.13
CA GLU A 699 24.54 25.62 -22.78
C GLU A 699 24.14 26.96 -22.18
N LEU A 700 24.18 27.01 -20.85
CA LEU A 700 23.96 28.20 -20.06
C LEU A 700 25.14 28.35 -19.11
N ARG A 701 25.75 29.55 -19.09
CA ARG A 701 26.86 29.89 -18.20
C ARG A 701 26.49 31.10 -17.34
N VAL A 702 26.81 31.01 -16.05
CA VAL A 702 26.67 32.09 -15.07
C VAL A 702 28.07 32.37 -14.52
N PHE A 703 28.57 33.60 -14.62
CA PHE A 703 29.94 33.98 -14.24
C PHE A 703 31.03 33.02 -14.79
N GLY A 704 30.88 32.60 -16.05
CA GLY A 704 31.79 31.67 -16.74
C GLY A 704 31.65 30.20 -16.36
N HIS A 705 30.85 29.86 -15.34
CA HIS A 705 30.56 28.49 -14.92
C HIS A 705 29.33 27.95 -15.65
N ARG A 706 29.45 26.73 -16.20
CA ARG A 706 28.29 26.04 -16.79
C ARG A 706 27.27 25.70 -15.71
N VAL A 707 25.99 25.96 -15.98
CA VAL A 707 24.89 25.67 -15.07
C VAL A 707 24.38 24.25 -15.28
N HIS A 708 24.22 23.53 -14.18
CA HIS A 708 23.56 22.24 -14.06
C HIS A 708 22.97 22.11 -12.65
N ALA A 709 22.16 21.08 -12.40
CA ALA A 709 21.63 20.82 -11.06
C ALA A 709 22.79 20.72 -10.03
N GLY A 710 22.72 21.52 -8.97
CA GLY A 710 23.73 21.56 -7.90
C GLY A 710 25.04 22.28 -8.25
N ALA A 711 25.13 23.01 -9.37
CA ALA A 711 26.35 23.75 -9.72
C ALA A 711 26.70 24.79 -8.61
N PRO A 712 27.96 24.84 -8.12
CA PRO A 712 28.35 25.75 -7.02
C PRO A 712 28.04 27.23 -7.30
N VAL A 713 28.05 27.63 -8.57
CA VAL A 713 27.74 29.00 -8.99
C VAL A 713 26.29 29.42 -8.69
N LEU A 714 25.37 28.47 -8.51
CA LEU A 714 23.98 28.75 -8.13
C LEU A 714 23.88 29.39 -6.74
N SER A 715 24.89 29.26 -5.88
CA SER A 715 24.96 30.01 -4.61
C SER A 715 25.06 31.53 -4.79
N ARG A 716 25.46 32.00 -5.98
CA ARG A 716 25.53 33.42 -6.39
C ARG A 716 24.25 33.88 -7.11
N LEU A 717 23.24 33.01 -7.19
CA LEU A 717 21.97 33.28 -7.87
C LEU A 717 20.81 33.24 -6.86
N GLY A 718 20.04 34.31 -6.82
CA GLY A 718 18.77 34.38 -6.10
C GLY A 718 17.62 34.19 -7.05
N ALA A 719 16.60 33.41 -6.69
CA ALA A 719 15.48 33.17 -7.58
C ALA A 719 14.12 33.19 -6.90
N PHE A 720 13.13 33.71 -7.64
CA PHE A 720 11.71 33.59 -7.33
C PHE A 720 10.99 33.12 -8.60
N VAL A 721 10.60 31.84 -8.64
CA VAL A 721 9.92 31.20 -9.77
C VAL A 721 8.81 30.29 -9.24
N GLU A 722 7.59 30.46 -9.77
CA GLU A 722 6.36 29.83 -9.27
C GLU A 722 5.99 30.25 -7.83
N GLY A 723 4.70 30.24 -7.49
CA GLY A 723 4.12 31.00 -6.38
C GLY A 723 4.76 30.81 -4.99
N THR A 724 4.41 31.70 -4.06
CA THR A 724 5.06 31.77 -2.74
C THR A 724 4.66 30.59 -1.82
N GLY A 725 5.59 29.68 -1.54
CA GLY A 725 5.40 28.52 -0.65
C GLY A 725 5.59 28.81 0.85
N PHE A 726 5.09 29.95 1.36
CA PHE A 726 5.29 30.33 2.75
C PHE A 726 4.36 29.61 3.72
N LEU A 727 4.86 29.32 4.92
CA LEU A 727 4.07 28.80 6.03
C LEU A 727 3.20 29.93 6.60
N PRO A 728 1.85 29.86 6.46
CA PRO A 728 0.97 31.00 6.75
C PRO A 728 0.85 31.33 8.24
N HIS A 729 1.13 30.37 9.12
CA HIS A 729 1.07 30.52 10.57
C HIS A 729 2.35 31.11 11.16
N LEU A 730 3.45 31.16 10.40
CA LEU A 730 4.72 31.74 10.85
C LEU A 730 4.81 33.22 10.47
N SER A 731 5.66 33.98 11.18
CA SER A 731 5.99 35.34 10.79
C SER A 731 6.79 35.37 9.48
N GLY A 732 6.85 36.52 8.82
CA GLY A 732 7.74 36.68 7.67
C GLY A 732 9.20 36.41 8.02
N ALA A 733 9.65 36.88 9.19
CA ALA A 733 11.02 36.68 9.67
C ALA A 733 11.34 35.18 9.89
N ASP A 734 10.41 34.45 10.51
CA ASP A 734 10.58 33.01 10.75
C ASP A 734 10.61 32.22 9.45
N ASN A 735 9.78 32.58 8.46
CA ASN A 735 9.80 31.97 7.13
C ASN A 735 11.17 32.14 6.45
N LEU A 736 11.75 33.33 6.50
CA LEU A 736 13.07 33.60 5.90
C LEU A 736 14.19 32.87 6.64
N SER A 737 14.17 32.88 7.98
CA SER A 737 15.14 32.19 8.81
C SER A 737 15.10 30.67 8.59
N LEU A 738 13.90 30.08 8.53
CA LEU A 738 13.71 28.66 8.27
C LEU A 738 14.23 28.27 6.88
N TYR A 739 13.91 29.08 5.86
CA TYR A 739 14.42 28.86 4.50
C TYR A 739 15.95 28.88 4.45
N TRP A 740 16.58 29.87 5.07
CA TRP A 740 18.04 29.96 5.09
C TRP A 740 18.68 28.76 5.80
N ARG A 741 18.15 28.34 6.94
CA ARG A 741 18.64 27.18 7.69
C ARG A 741 18.55 25.88 6.87
N ALA A 742 17.51 25.74 6.05
CA ALA A 742 17.36 24.59 5.17
C ALA A 742 18.44 24.50 4.07
N THR A 743 19.12 25.62 3.75
CA THR A 743 20.26 25.60 2.81
C THR A 743 21.54 25.03 3.43
N GLY A 744 21.61 24.88 4.75
CA GLY A 744 22.81 24.43 5.48
C GLY A 744 23.96 25.44 5.49
N ARG A 745 23.74 26.67 5.01
CA ARG A 745 24.74 27.74 4.98
C ARG A 745 24.85 28.45 6.34
N PRO A 746 26.02 29.04 6.68
CA PRO A 746 26.18 29.83 7.91
C PRO A 746 25.17 30.97 7.99
N VAL A 747 24.66 31.26 9.19
CA VAL A 747 23.56 32.24 9.38
C VAL A 747 24.04 33.66 9.12
N GLU A 748 25.31 33.94 9.38
CA GLU A 748 26.00 35.20 9.11
C GLU A 748 25.99 35.57 7.62
N ASP A 749 25.97 34.58 6.73
CA ASP A 749 25.94 34.79 5.28
C ASP A 749 24.52 35.10 4.76
N ALA A 750 23.49 35.09 5.61
CA ALA A 750 22.10 35.30 5.18
C ALA A 750 21.82 36.75 4.75
N HIS A 751 22.52 37.72 5.35
CA HIS A 751 22.28 39.15 5.17
C HIS A 751 20.80 39.56 5.32
N LEU A 752 20.12 38.95 6.30
CA LEU A 752 18.67 39.05 6.47
C LEU A 752 18.18 40.50 6.64
N ASP A 753 18.89 41.29 7.44
CA ASP A 753 18.49 42.69 7.72
C ASP A 753 18.56 43.56 6.46
N GLU A 754 19.64 43.42 5.67
CA GLU A 754 19.82 44.15 4.41
C GLU A 754 18.77 43.73 3.36
N ALA A 755 18.50 42.43 3.24
CA ALA A 755 17.46 41.93 2.34
C ALA A 755 16.06 42.46 2.71
N LEU A 756 15.75 42.58 4.01
CA LEU A 756 14.48 43.13 4.50
C LEU A 756 14.36 44.64 4.31
N GLU A 757 15.45 45.38 4.47
CA GLU A 757 15.52 46.81 4.19
C GLU A 757 15.26 47.10 2.71
N ILE A 758 15.93 46.36 1.81
CA ILE A 758 15.72 46.47 0.36
C ILE A 758 14.28 46.08 0.00
N ALA A 759 13.75 44.98 0.54
CA ALA A 759 12.37 44.56 0.28
C ALA A 759 11.30 45.54 0.81
N GLY A 760 11.63 46.41 1.77
CA GLY A 760 10.73 47.45 2.25
C GLY A 760 9.48 46.94 2.97
N LEU A 761 9.61 45.85 3.74
CA LEU A 761 8.52 45.27 4.54
C LEU A 761 8.35 45.94 5.92
N GLY A 762 9.39 46.64 6.41
CA GLY A 762 9.38 47.31 7.71
C GLY A 762 8.96 46.38 8.86
N GLY A 763 8.23 46.92 9.85
CA GLY A 763 7.74 46.14 11.00
C GLY A 763 6.69 45.06 10.65
N ALA A 764 6.22 44.99 9.41
CA ALA A 764 5.26 43.97 9.01
C ALA A 764 5.87 42.57 8.97
N VAL A 765 7.20 42.45 8.82
CA VAL A 765 7.94 41.17 8.80
C VAL A 765 7.68 40.29 10.04
N ASN A 766 7.36 40.91 11.17
CA ASN A 766 7.08 40.23 12.44
C ASN A 766 5.62 39.74 12.57
N LYS A 767 4.75 40.03 11.59
CA LYS A 767 3.37 39.56 11.57
C LYS A 767 3.29 38.21 10.85
N MET A 768 2.29 37.39 11.21
CA MET A 768 2.03 36.12 10.54
C MET A 768 1.70 36.31 9.06
N VAL A 769 2.28 35.48 8.18
CA VAL A 769 2.12 35.60 6.73
C VAL A 769 0.65 35.45 6.28
N ARG A 770 -0.20 34.73 7.02
CA ARG A 770 -1.64 34.66 6.74
C ARG A 770 -2.35 36.02 6.72
N THR A 771 -1.76 37.04 7.35
CA THR A 771 -2.31 38.40 7.42
C THR A 771 -1.81 39.31 6.29
N TYR A 772 -0.93 38.81 5.42
CA TYR A 772 -0.28 39.59 4.38
C TYR A 772 -1.21 39.80 3.18
N SER A 773 -1.19 41.00 2.61
CA SER A 773 -1.74 41.25 1.28
C SER A 773 -0.92 40.50 0.22
N GLN A 774 -1.43 40.43 -1.02
CA GLN A 774 -0.69 39.84 -2.14
C GLN A 774 0.65 40.54 -2.38
N GLY A 775 0.68 41.88 -2.38
CA GLY A 775 1.92 42.66 -2.50
C GLY A 775 2.90 42.48 -1.33
N MET A 776 2.43 42.23 -0.11
CA MET A 776 3.31 41.89 1.00
C MET A 776 3.92 40.49 0.85
N ARG A 777 3.17 39.52 0.32
CA ARG A 777 3.67 38.16 0.05
C ARG A 777 4.72 38.16 -1.07
N GLN A 778 4.51 38.92 -2.14
CA GLN A 778 5.50 39.07 -3.21
C GLN A 778 6.77 39.76 -2.72
N ARG A 779 6.67 40.82 -1.90
CA ARG A 779 7.84 41.43 -1.26
C ARG A 779 8.61 40.46 -0.36
N LEU A 780 7.91 39.60 0.38
CA LEU A 780 8.55 38.57 1.20
C LEU A 780 9.28 37.53 0.34
N ALA A 781 8.71 37.14 -0.80
CA ALA A 781 9.35 36.23 -1.76
C ALA A 781 10.61 36.82 -2.38
N ILE A 782 10.60 38.13 -2.62
CA ILE A 782 11.78 38.83 -3.12
C ILE A 782 12.83 38.99 -2.01
N ALA A 783 12.43 39.28 -0.78
CA ALA A 783 13.34 39.25 0.36
C ALA A 783 14.01 37.87 0.51
N GLN A 784 13.25 36.78 0.32
CA GLN A 784 13.74 35.41 0.34
C GLN A 784 14.76 35.15 -0.77
N SER A 785 14.51 35.62 -2.00
CA SER A 785 15.44 35.45 -3.11
C SER A 785 16.69 36.33 -3.00
N MET A 786 16.65 37.39 -2.18
CA MET A 786 17.79 38.26 -1.87
C MET A 786 18.68 37.74 -0.73
N LEU A 787 18.30 36.68 -0.02
CA LEU A 787 19.13 36.13 1.07
C LEU A 787 20.49 35.68 0.52
N GLY A 788 21.56 36.07 1.21
CA GLY A 788 22.93 35.89 0.71
C GLY A 788 23.39 36.92 -0.31
N LEU A 789 22.55 37.94 -0.60
CA LEU A 789 22.81 39.05 -1.52
C LEU A 789 23.45 38.60 -2.85
N PRO A 790 22.77 37.69 -3.58
CA PRO A 790 23.32 37.10 -4.80
C PRO A 790 23.62 38.13 -5.89
N ASP A 791 24.70 37.91 -6.62
CA ASP A 791 25.14 38.80 -7.71
C ASP A 791 24.13 38.84 -8.88
N LEU A 792 23.35 37.76 -9.07
CA LEU A 792 22.28 37.68 -10.08
C LEU A 792 20.94 37.30 -9.41
N LEU A 793 19.93 38.16 -9.54
CA LEU A 793 18.58 37.93 -9.06
C LEU A 793 17.64 37.63 -10.23
N VAL A 794 16.89 36.53 -10.17
CA VAL A 794 16.01 36.05 -11.24
C VAL A 794 14.57 35.97 -10.74
N LEU A 795 13.65 36.73 -11.35
CA LEU A 795 12.27 36.86 -10.88
C LEU A 795 11.28 36.55 -12.01
N ASP A 796 10.38 35.59 -11.80
CA ASP A 796 9.33 35.23 -12.77
C ASP A 796 8.03 35.98 -12.44
N GLU A 797 7.61 36.89 -13.32
CA GLU A 797 6.36 37.68 -13.23
C GLU A 797 6.10 38.29 -11.81
N PRO A 798 7.05 39.02 -11.21
CA PRO A 798 6.99 39.45 -9.81
C PRO A 798 5.93 40.51 -9.51
N THR A 799 5.26 41.04 -10.53
CA THR A 799 4.22 42.07 -10.45
C THR A 799 2.83 41.57 -10.81
N ASN A 800 2.71 40.28 -11.14
CA ASN A 800 1.42 39.72 -11.51
C ASN A 800 0.41 39.81 -10.36
N GLY A 801 -0.78 40.34 -10.66
CA GLY A 801 -1.88 40.52 -9.71
C GLY A 801 -1.67 41.62 -8.66
N LEU A 802 -0.74 42.56 -8.89
CA LEU A 802 -0.56 43.74 -8.04
C LEU A 802 -1.34 44.95 -8.55
N ASP A 803 -1.83 45.77 -7.61
CA ASP A 803 -2.42 47.07 -7.92
C ASP A 803 -1.35 48.08 -8.36
N PRO A 804 -1.68 49.14 -9.13
CA PRO A 804 -0.70 50.09 -9.64
C PRO A 804 0.26 50.70 -8.61
N PRO A 805 -0.16 51.05 -7.37
CA PRO A 805 0.77 51.51 -6.33
C PRO A 805 1.78 50.44 -5.91
N GLN A 806 1.35 49.18 -5.81
CA GLN A 806 2.19 48.05 -5.42
C GLN A 806 3.21 47.70 -6.52
N ILE A 807 2.83 47.82 -7.80
CA ILE A 807 3.75 47.69 -8.94
C ILE A 807 4.84 48.77 -8.87
N ARG A 808 4.47 50.02 -8.53
CA ARG A 808 5.44 51.11 -8.38
C ARG A 808 6.42 50.85 -7.23
N GLU A 809 5.93 50.40 -6.07
CA GLU A 809 6.78 50.00 -4.95
C GLU A 809 7.73 48.86 -5.34
N MET A 810 7.22 47.85 -6.06
CA MET A 810 8.01 46.70 -6.52
C MET A 810 9.17 47.11 -7.42
N ARG A 811 8.90 48.00 -8.38
CA ARG A 811 9.92 48.59 -9.25
C ARG A 811 11.03 49.26 -8.46
N ASP A 812 10.68 49.99 -7.41
CA ASP A 812 11.65 50.69 -6.58
C ASP A 812 12.49 49.71 -5.74
N VAL A 813 11.96 48.54 -5.36
CA VAL A 813 12.74 47.43 -4.76
C VAL A 813 13.80 46.90 -5.73
N LEU A 814 13.42 46.60 -6.98
CA LEU A 814 14.36 46.05 -7.98
C LEU A 814 15.49 47.02 -8.31
N ARG A 815 15.17 48.31 -8.42
CA ARG A 815 16.18 49.35 -8.67
C ARG A 815 17.09 49.56 -7.47
N ARG A 816 16.56 49.57 -6.24
CA ARG A 816 17.37 49.68 -5.01
C ARG A 816 18.34 48.51 -4.89
N TYR A 817 17.91 47.29 -5.21
CA TYR A 817 18.81 46.13 -5.18
C TYR A 817 20.06 46.29 -6.06
N VAL A 818 19.90 46.87 -7.26
CA VAL A 818 21.02 47.17 -8.16
C VAL A 818 21.80 48.43 -7.74
N ALA A 819 21.10 49.48 -7.29
CA ALA A 819 21.70 50.77 -6.93
C ALA A 819 22.51 50.72 -5.63
N ASP A 820 22.04 49.96 -4.63
CA ASP A 820 22.68 49.78 -3.33
C ASP A 820 23.82 48.74 -3.40
N SER A 821 24.17 48.27 -4.60
CA SER A 821 25.32 47.37 -4.82
C SER A 821 26.63 48.07 -4.44
N PRO A 822 27.53 47.44 -3.67
CA PRO A 822 28.84 48.00 -3.36
C PRO A 822 29.62 48.31 -4.65
N THR A 823 30.04 49.57 -4.85
CA THR A 823 30.76 50.02 -6.06
C THR A 823 32.29 50.10 -5.89
N ALA A 824 32.84 49.57 -4.80
CA ALA A 824 34.26 49.72 -4.47
C ALA A 824 35.06 48.42 -4.61
N THR A 825 35.95 48.41 -5.60
CA THR A 825 37.13 47.53 -5.70
C THR A 825 37.99 47.71 -4.45
N SER A 826 37.85 46.85 -3.45
CA SER A 826 38.64 46.91 -2.20
C SER A 826 39.18 45.54 -1.82
N ALA A 827 40.51 45.44 -1.80
CA ALA A 827 41.39 44.45 -1.17
C ALA A 827 40.74 43.14 -0.67
N GLY A 828 40.80 42.08 -1.49
CA GLY A 828 40.82 40.69 -1.03
C GLY A 828 39.56 39.83 -1.24
N GLY A 829 38.43 40.40 -1.70
CA GLY A 829 37.22 39.64 -2.02
C GLY A 829 36.49 40.23 -3.23
N ARG A 830 36.15 39.40 -4.22
CA ARG A 830 35.58 39.82 -5.52
C ARG A 830 34.06 40.07 -5.40
N HIS A 831 33.63 41.25 -4.98
CA HIS A 831 32.20 41.63 -5.04
C HIS A 831 31.85 42.13 -6.45
N HIS A 832 30.84 41.52 -7.08
CA HIS A 832 30.37 41.89 -8.43
C HIS A 832 29.16 42.82 -8.32
N GLN A 833 28.90 43.62 -9.35
CA GLN A 833 27.74 44.50 -9.39
C GLN A 833 26.44 43.68 -9.50
N ARG A 834 25.49 43.90 -8.58
CA ARG A 834 24.21 43.18 -8.53
C ARG A 834 23.40 43.40 -9.81
N THR A 835 22.80 42.33 -10.34
CA THR A 835 22.08 42.30 -11.63
C THR A 835 20.73 41.63 -11.44
N VAL A 836 19.69 42.12 -12.13
CA VAL A 836 18.32 41.57 -12.03
C VAL A 836 17.81 41.15 -13.40
N LEU A 837 17.35 39.91 -13.52
CA LEU A 837 16.60 39.39 -14.66
C LEU A 837 15.15 39.16 -14.23
N VAL A 838 14.22 39.88 -14.85
CA VAL A 838 12.79 39.79 -14.55
C VAL A 838 12.02 39.35 -15.79
N SER A 839 11.13 38.35 -15.67
CA SER A 839 10.16 38.07 -16.73
C SER A 839 8.90 38.92 -16.53
N SER A 840 8.33 39.42 -17.63
CA SER A 840 7.04 40.10 -17.60
C SER A 840 6.35 40.00 -18.95
N HIS A 841 5.02 39.99 -18.94
CA HIS A 841 4.18 40.20 -20.12
C HIS A 841 3.60 41.63 -20.19
N LEU A 842 3.81 42.45 -19.16
CA LEU A 842 3.32 43.83 -19.06
C LEU A 842 4.38 44.81 -19.58
N LEU A 843 4.26 45.19 -20.85
CA LEU A 843 5.27 46.00 -21.56
C LEU A 843 5.47 47.39 -20.93
N ALA A 844 4.38 48.03 -20.48
CA ALA A 844 4.43 49.34 -19.83
C ALA A 844 5.20 49.32 -18.50
N GLU A 845 5.24 48.16 -17.83
CA GLU A 845 6.01 48.00 -16.60
C GLU A 845 7.49 47.85 -16.92
N VAL A 846 7.83 47.03 -17.91
CA VAL A 846 9.22 46.78 -18.31
C VAL A 846 9.86 48.04 -18.87
N GLU A 847 9.14 48.84 -19.66
CA GLU A 847 9.63 50.13 -20.16
C GLU A 847 10.02 51.08 -19.02
N GLN A 848 9.31 51.03 -17.90
CA GLN A 848 9.58 51.88 -16.75
C GLN A 848 10.60 51.28 -15.77
N THR A 849 10.71 49.96 -15.66
CA THR A 849 11.54 49.26 -14.66
C THR A 849 12.90 48.84 -15.19
N CYS A 850 12.97 48.37 -16.44
CA CYS A 850 14.16 47.71 -16.99
C CYS A 850 15.05 48.67 -17.77
N SER A 851 16.35 48.39 -17.75
CA SER A 851 17.36 49.07 -18.57
C SER A 851 17.50 48.43 -19.95
N HIS A 852 17.35 47.11 -20.01
CA HIS A 852 17.52 46.29 -21.20
C HIS A 852 16.37 45.30 -21.31
N VAL A 853 16.09 44.82 -22.52
CA VAL A 853 15.04 43.83 -22.77
C VAL A 853 15.53 42.74 -23.69
N VAL A 854 14.98 41.54 -23.48
CA VAL A 854 15.14 40.37 -24.32
C VAL A 854 13.73 39.92 -24.71
N VAL A 855 13.36 40.12 -25.96
CA VAL A 855 12.02 39.82 -26.49
C VAL A 855 12.00 38.40 -27.05
N MET A 856 11.13 37.56 -26.53
CA MET A 856 10.93 36.17 -26.93
C MET A 856 9.55 35.95 -27.56
N HIS A 857 9.48 35.14 -28.61
CA HIS A 857 8.24 34.66 -29.18
C HIS A 857 8.39 33.20 -29.62
N LYS A 858 7.39 32.35 -29.29
CA LYS A 858 7.38 30.91 -29.61
C LYS A 858 8.70 30.18 -29.30
N GLY A 859 9.32 30.48 -28.16
CA GLY A 859 10.56 29.86 -27.71
C GLY A 859 11.85 30.39 -28.34
N ARG A 860 11.79 31.42 -29.19
CA ARG A 860 12.95 32.00 -29.91
C ARG A 860 13.19 33.45 -29.53
N LEU A 861 14.44 33.91 -29.69
CA LEU A 861 14.79 35.33 -29.56
C LEU A 861 14.27 36.13 -30.75
N VAL A 862 13.61 37.26 -30.49
CA VAL A 862 13.11 38.20 -31.50
C VAL A 862 13.98 39.46 -31.53
N ALA A 863 14.27 40.05 -30.37
CA ALA A 863 15.09 41.25 -30.24
C ALA A 863 15.79 41.31 -28.87
N GLN A 864 16.94 41.98 -28.80
CA GLN A 864 17.64 42.28 -27.54
C GLN A 864 18.35 43.64 -27.62
N GLY A 865 18.40 44.38 -26.51
CA GLY A 865 19.08 45.68 -26.46
C GLY A 865 18.64 46.54 -25.27
N THR A 866 19.06 47.81 -25.23
CA THR A 866 18.48 48.76 -24.26
C THR A 866 17.00 48.98 -24.59
N VAL A 867 16.19 49.33 -23.58
CA VAL A 867 14.78 49.70 -23.82
C VAL A 867 14.68 50.80 -24.89
N GLY A 868 15.59 51.78 -24.87
CA GLY A 868 15.63 52.87 -25.85
C GLY A 868 15.90 52.40 -27.28
N ASP A 869 16.86 51.48 -27.45
CA ASP A 869 17.23 50.94 -28.77
C ASP A 869 16.11 50.10 -29.38
N VAL A 870 15.38 49.35 -28.55
CA VAL A 870 14.26 48.50 -28.99
C VAL A 870 13.01 49.32 -29.28
N VAL A 871 12.76 50.45 -28.60
CA VAL A 871 11.61 51.34 -28.88
C VAL A 871 11.82 52.21 -30.14
N GLY A 872 13.06 52.57 -30.49
CA GLY A 872 13.38 53.37 -31.67
C GLY A 872 12.81 54.81 -31.66
N GLU A 873 13.12 55.61 -32.70
CA GLU A 873 12.38 56.84 -33.00
C GLU A 873 11.01 56.47 -33.54
N SER A 874 9.99 56.42 -32.68
CA SER A 874 8.63 56.18 -33.15
C SER A 874 8.20 57.25 -34.14
N SER A 875 7.63 56.80 -35.26
CA SER A 875 7.02 57.67 -36.26
C SER A 875 5.64 58.16 -35.84
N SER A 876 5.14 57.75 -34.67
CA SER A 876 3.86 58.18 -34.14
C SER A 876 3.96 59.44 -33.26
N VAL A 877 3.05 60.39 -33.47
CA VAL A 877 2.93 61.64 -32.71
C VAL A 877 1.51 61.82 -32.20
N LEU A 878 1.38 62.30 -30.97
CA LEU A 878 0.10 62.78 -30.42
C LEU A 878 0.04 64.30 -30.58
N ILE A 879 -1.00 64.78 -31.25
CA ILE A 879 -1.25 66.19 -31.53
C ILE A 879 -2.50 66.63 -30.77
N GLY A 880 -2.36 67.56 -29.83
CA GLY A 880 -3.50 68.27 -29.23
C GLY A 880 -3.89 69.45 -30.11
N VAL A 881 -5.16 69.50 -30.51
CA VAL A 881 -5.74 70.49 -31.42
C VAL A 881 -7.03 71.04 -30.84
N ASP A 882 -7.37 72.27 -31.21
CA ASP A 882 -8.62 72.94 -30.81
C ASP A 882 -9.87 72.35 -31.50
N ASP A 883 -9.75 71.88 -32.74
CA ASP A 883 -10.81 71.20 -33.51
C ASP A 883 -10.34 69.84 -34.05
N ARG A 884 -10.72 68.76 -33.34
CA ARG A 884 -10.33 67.37 -33.70
C ARG A 884 -10.95 66.89 -35.02
N PRO A 885 -12.26 67.03 -35.29
CA PRO A 885 -12.84 66.63 -36.58
C PRO A 885 -12.17 67.31 -37.77
N ALA A 886 -11.86 68.60 -37.67
CA ALA A 886 -11.15 69.33 -38.72
C ALA A 886 -9.71 68.81 -38.89
N ALA A 887 -8.99 68.59 -37.78
CA ALA A 887 -7.63 68.04 -37.81
C ALA A 887 -7.56 66.66 -38.46
N MET A 888 -8.47 65.74 -38.10
CA MET A 888 -8.53 64.40 -38.67
C MET A 888 -8.72 64.46 -40.19
N LYS A 889 -9.63 65.31 -40.68
CA LYS A 889 -9.90 65.45 -42.11
C LYS A 889 -8.68 65.95 -42.88
N VAL A 890 -7.94 66.90 -42.32
CA VAL A 890 -6.70 67.42 -42.92
C VAL A 890 -5.63 66.35 -42.92
N LEU A 891 -5.37 65.72 -41.78
CA LEU A 891 -4.28 64.75 -41.59
C LEU A 891 -4.48 63.45 -42.39
N SER A 892 -5.71 62.95 -42.51
CA SER A 892 -6.02 61.76 -43.32
C SER A 892 -5.82 61.98 -44.83
N GLY A 893 -5.77 63.24 -45.29
CA GLY A 893 -5.52 63.59 -46.69
C GLY A 893 -4.04 63.82 -47.04
N LEU A 894 -3.15 63.81 -46.05
CA LEU A 894 -1.73 64.11 -46.27
C LEU A 894 -0.96 62.89 -46.78
N THR A 895 -0.14 63.11 -47.80
CA THR A 895 0.77 62.09 -48.32
C THR A 895 1.87 61.80 -47.28
N GLY A 896 2.10 60.52 -46.97
CA GLY A 896 3.08 60.10 -45.94
C GLY A 896 2.54 60.05 -44.51
N VAL A 897 1.21 60.05 -44.33
CA VAL A 897 0.54 59.65 -43.08
C VAL A 897 -0.04 58.25 -43.27
N HIS A 898 0.28 57.32 -42.37
CA HIS A 898 -0.17 55.92 -42.44
C HIS A 898 -1.51 55.71 -41.74
N SER A 899 -1.67 56.27 -40.53
CA SER A 899 -2.89 56.18 -39.75
C SER A 899 -3.15 57.47 -38.96
N VAL A 900 -4.43 57.78 -38.75
CA VAL A 900 -4.88 58.92 -37.95
C VAL A 900 -6.02 58.43 -37.05
N GLU A 901 -5.87 58.58 -35.74
CA GLU A 901 -6.85 58.13 -34.75
C GLU A 901 -7.18 59.24 -33.75
N SER A 902 -8.47 59.36 -33.40
CA SER A 902 -8.90 60.28 -32.35
C SER A 902 -8.88 59.57 -30.99
N THR A 903 -8.21 60.16 -30.00
CA THR A 903 -8.13 59.67 -28.61
C THR A 903 -8.71 60.71 -27.66
N ALA A 904 -8.84 60.40 -26.36
CA ALA A 904 -9.27 61.38 -25.35
C ALA A 904 -8.29 62.57 -25.23
N ASP A 905 -7.00 62.33 -25.48
CA ASP A 905 -5.91 63.27 -25.26
C ASP A 905 -5.54 64.11 -26.50
N GLY A 906 -6.03 63.75 -27.68
CA GLY A 906 -5.77 64.46 -28.94
C GLY A 906 -5.91 63.54 -30.15
N VAL A 907 -5.30 63.90 -31.27
CA VAL A 907 -5.21 63.09 -32.48
C VAL A 907 -3.85 62.40 -32.55
N VAL A 908 -3.83 61.07 -32.62
CA VAL A 908 -2.63 60.27 -32.82
C VAL A 908 -2.41 60.08 -34.32
N VAL A 909 -1.21 60.36 -34.79
CA VAL A 909 -0.83 60.26 -36.21
C VAL A 909 0.40 59.40 -36.34
N GLU A 910 0.35 58.40 -37.21
CA GLU A 910 1.49 57.57 -37.57
C GLU A 910 2.11 58.07 -38.88
N LEU A 911 3.38 58.45 -38.83
CA LEU A 911 4.08 59.07 -39.94
C LEU A 911 4.85 58.02 -40.75
N ASN A 912 4.88 58.22 -42.06
CA ASN A 912 5.70 57.45 -42.99
C ASN A 912 6.53 58.44 -43.82
N GLY A 913 7.63 58.91 -43.23
CA GLY A 913 8.58 59.82 -43.88
C GLY A 913 8.18 61.31 -43.89
N THR A 914 6.98 61.68 -43.44
CA THR A 914 6.56 63.09 -43.33
C THR A 914 7.17 63.77 -42.11
N GLU A 915 7.80 64.94 -42.30
CA GLU A 915 8.35 65.74 -41.20
C GLU A 915 7.23 66.27 -40.27
N ARG A 916 7.49 66.24 -38.96
CA ARG A 916 6.55 66.75 -37.95
C ARG A 916 6.20 68.23 -38.14
N SER A 917 7.12 69.01 -38.68
CA SER A 917 6.96 70.42 -39.04
C SER A 917 5.89 70.63 -40.12
N SER A 918 5.81 69.71 -41.09
CA SER A 918 4.84 69.75 -42.19
C SER A 918 3.41 69.48 -41.70
N LEU A 919 3.22 68.52 -40.77
CA LEU A 919 1.91 68.26 -40.16
C LEU A 919 1.34 69.51 -39.48
N VAL A 920 2.18 70.18 -38.68
CA VAL A 920 1.78 71.40 -37.97
C VAL A 920 1.46 72.51 -38.96
N ARG A 921 2.24 72.65 -40.04
CA ARG A 921 1.99 73.66 -41.08
C ARG A 921 0.66 73.44 -41.79
N GLU A 922 0.34 72.20 -42.16
CA GLU A 922 -0.91 71.86 -42.85
C GLU A 922 -2.13 72.05 -41.94
N LEU A 923 -2.02 71.65 -40.67
CA LEU A 923 -3.07 71.90 -39.67
C LEU A 923 -3.34 73.40 -39.47
N VAL A 924 -2.28 74.19 -39.26
CA VAL A 924 -2.42 75.64 -39.07
C VAL A 924 -2.88 76.35 -40.36
N GLY A 925 -2.39 75.92 -41.52
CA GLY A 925 -2.80 76.44 -42.83
C GLY A 925 -4.28 76.16 -43.15
N ALA A 926 -4.82 75.06 -42.64
CA ALA A 926 -6.24 74.72 -42.71
C ALA A 926 -7.10 75.41 -41.62
N GLY A 927 -6.50 76.25 -40.77
CA GLY A 927 -7.18 76.99 -39.71
C GLY A 927 -7.40 76.21 -38.40
N VAL A 928 -6.72 75.08 -38.21
CA VAL A 928 -6.76 74.29 -36.96
C VAL A 928 -5.60 74.70 -36.05
N GLY A 929 -5.91 75.13 -34.84
CA GLY A 929 -4.93 75.46 -33.81
C GLY A 929 -4.26 74.20 -33.25
N VAL A 930 -2.92 74.18 -33.20
CA VAL A 930 -2.13 73.11 -32.58
C VAL A 930 -1.66 73.56 -31.21
N GLU A 931 -2.18 72.94 -30.15
CA GLU A 931 -1.85 73.26 -28.75
C GLU A 931 -0.59 72.53 -28.28
N ARG A 932 -0.42 71.27 -28.69
CA ARG A 932 0.72 70.43 -28.30
C ARG A 932 1.05 69.38 -29.37
N LEU A 933 2.33 69.09 -29.54
CA LEU A 933 2.80 67.96 -30.36
C LEU A 933 3.81 67.15 -29.54
N THR A 934 3.47 65.90 -29.23
CA THR A 934 4.27 65.02 -28.37
C THR A 934 4.62 63.74 -29.12
N PRO A 935 5.91 63.37 -29.26
CA PRO A 935 6.29 62.05 -29.77
C PRO A 935 5.74 60.94 -28.86
N ARG A 936 5.12 59.90 -29.44
CA ARG A 936 4.58 58.78 -28.66
C ARG A 936 5.60 57.63 -28.68
N ARG A 937 6.42 57.52 -27.65
CA ARG A 937 7.37 56.40 -27.47
C ARG A 937 6.71 55.37 -26.55
N ARG A 938 6.36 54.19 -27.05
CA ARG A 938 5.86 53.07 -26.24
C ARG A 938 6.41 51.75 -26.75
N LEU A 939 6.88 50.90 -25.83
CA LEU A 939 7.37 49.55 -26.12
C LEU A 939 6.27 48.62 -26.67
N GLU A 940 5.02 48.89 -26.31
CA GLU A 940 3.83 48.15 -26.74
C GLU A 940 3.63 48.16 -28.26
N ASP A 941 3.76 49.33 -28.87
CA ASP A 941 3.50 49.52 -30.31
C ASP A 941 4.56 48.76 -31.15
N VAL A 942 5.82 48.72 -30.70
CA VAL A 942 6.92 47.97 -31.37
C VAL A 942 6.82 46.47 -31.12
N PHE A 943 6.38 46.05 -29.94
CA PHE A 943 6.19 44.63 -29.66
C PHE A 943 5.09 44.01 -30.54
N ILE A 944 4.00 44.76 -30.79
CA ILE A 944 2.92 44.32 -31.69
C ILE A 944 3.43 44.17 -33.13
N SER A 945 4.27 45.08 -33.64
CA SER A 945 4.85 44.94 -34.98
C SER A 945 5.79 43.73 -35.07
N LEU A 946 6.68 43.56 -34.09
CA LEU A 946 7.65 42.44 -34.06
C LEU A 946 7.00 41.06 -33.89
N VAL A 947 5.82 40.97 -33.28
CA VAL A 947 5.10 39.71 -33.03
C VAL A 947 3.96 39.48 -34.05
N GLY A 948 3.43 40.54 -34.68
CA GLY A 948 2.25 40.52 -35.55
C GLY A 948 2.48 40.22 -37.04
N GLU A 949 3.69 40.40 -37.58
CA GLU A 949 3.99 40.18 -39.02
C GLU A 949 3.90 38.71 -39.47
N GLY A 950 3.67 37.74 -38.59
CA GLY A 950 3.55 36.32 -38.93
C GLY A 950 2.16 35.85 -39.40
N ARG A 951 1.25 36.76 -39.77
CA ARG A 951 -0.15 36.42 -40.07
C ARG A 951 -0.62 36.95 -41.45
N HIS A 952 0.17 36.71 -42.49
CA HIS A 952 -0.29 36.70 -43.88
C HIS A 952 0.60 35.73 -44.68
N ASP A 953 0.26 34.44 -44.64
CA ASP A 953 0.48 33.47 -45.71
C ASP A 953 -0.33 32.21 -45.34
N VAL A 954 -1.54 32.13 -45.90
CA VAL A 954 -2.38 30.93 -45.91
C VAL A 954 -2.59 30.60 -47.38
N ASP A 955 -1.96 29.50 -47.81
CA ASP A 955 -2.48 28.59 -48.83
C ASP A 955 -2.51 27.18 -48.19
#